data_AF-A0A1G2T0P3-F1
#
_entry.id   AF-A0A1G2T0P3-F1
#
_cell.length_a   1.000
_cell.length_b   1.000
_cell.length_c   1.000
_cell.angle_alpha   90.00
_cell.angle_beta   90.00
_cell.angle_gamma   90.00
#
_symmetry.space_group_name_H-M   'P 1'
#
loop_
_entity.id
_entity.type
_entity.pdbx_description
1 polymer ?
#
loop_
_entity_poly.entity_id
_entity_poly.type
_entity_poly.pdbx_seq_one_letter_code
_entity_poly.pdbx_strand_id
1 'polypeptide(L)'
;MKKLFLITLLISLPLISHANIIINEIMYDLPEPGVDEGHEWIEVRNDGPARTLSSHRLFEDGTSHGIAHIQGGDIMLTGEYAVIADDSSQFLIDYPSYSGRLFDSSWNSLSNDGETISITLSDFTTDTVTYASSTGATGDGNSLQRQTDDTWLATTPTPGVANIIESASSSPTVSISGIISADTTWSPGEGVYILENTVTVSASTTLTIEPGTIVKARHGGAGILVVEGNLVATGMAENKIYFTSLLDDSLGGDSDGIEGAVGAVKDWRGIHFKPGSSGNLNYVTLRYAGYVGAGAQSGIENEGGTIQINHSTITDNYIRGIYNGSGTIIVADSVLQNQQYGIQVMAGDVTINNSTITNNSIFGFDAYGVNSLTLLNNNFSNNTKTGRVGAGAIFNHSGNTSYDTTNRGFEITGIVQGDVSWHSSDLPLIIADSNIVWIGASSTLNISPGSIIKFGTAGQMIVEGSLVINGTESAKVYLTSLKDDSIGGDTNNDGVVSAPAPMDWNGVEFKSGSTGNISYAVMQYAGGFNGISRAVIYNLGGNLTFNNIKFSNNYANDIYQNAGSAVITHSQFSTSTTYAIFNAGTDVVDARENWWGSNAGPTIPSQPIGPNPRITENVLYEPWIGRDPSLPNPVIIVPGILSSQLVNAVNSEVWPAGVLLLSPLDLHLNQLSLLEDGVTPSSDIQVGNLIDSIGDSDFFLGLSNLIESQGYQENSDLFMFPYDWRLDLQILALGLKEKIEQIKVLTGAEKVDLVAHSMGGLLVKKYLKDYGGDSVDVFLDIGTPHTGSPKAFKILNYGDNLDATFFFKLLGLDGDRVKIISQNMPSIYQLLPSRNYFDDTQYYVSDMTNGTNRLDYEETKDYLKSQGRNNTLVDRADEFHQEIDNLNPADYGVRTYNFVGCGTPTIGQFYILEDGVHPIYNIRMINGDGTVPLKSAEAITASSTYYVRSAQHAIMPSTSGVRDLIAEILTSTSTQSLDISAYSNIATDSTGCTIPDGRIVSFHSPIDLHIYDSSGNHAGPDGNGDIENDISGVVYEVIDGNKFAYLPVGTDYTVKGSATSEGSFDARIQEVVDGEVATTTIFADIPLSSTTQAQFDLNSNIPSQIYLDSGNDGVFESSYVVSTTTQGFLESTGKISVIVETAVTETSDRANSKPAVQSREQEATSSPEVLGVATTTPIIETAPVAAVSQLPLSGEEENVIEKPATENTATVYKSLTQKVGGVFKKLWSWIKSRL
;
A
#
# COMPACT_ATOMS: atom_id res chain seq x y z
N MET A 1 -17.57 28.73 5.68
CA MET A 1 -18.27 29.32 6.86
C MET A 1 -17.74 28.65 8.13
N LYS A 2 -17.96 29.22 9.33
CA LYS A 2 -17.75 28.67 10.71
C LYS A 2 -16.63 27.60 10.89
N LYS A 3 -15.49 27.88 11.55
CA LYS A 3 -15.31 27.94 13.03
C LYS A 3 -15.73 26.64 13.76
N LEU A 4 -14.94 26.05 14.67
CA LEU A 4 -13.69 26.50 15.32
C LEU A 4 -12.83 25.29 15.81
N PHE A 5 -11.57 25.56 16.18
CA PHE A 5 -10.65 24.64 16.89
C PHE A 5 -11.27 24.01 18.16
N LEU A 6 -10.85 22.77 18.44
CA LEU A 6 -10.87 22.20 19.79
C LEU A 6 -9.52 22.50 20.48
N ILE A 7 -9.54 22.84 21.77
CA ILE A 7 -8.34 22.96 22.61
C ILE A 7 -8.54 22.05 23.82
N THR A 8 -7.73 21.00 23.93
CA THR A 8 -7.76 20.06 25.05
C THR A 8 -6.85 20.58 26.16
N LEU A 9 -7.43 20.98 27.29
CA LEU A 9 -6.69 21.33 28.50
C LEU A 9 -7.09 20.33 29.60
N LEU A 10 -6.22 19.39 29.93
CA LEU A 10 -6.49 18.45 31.03
C LEU A 10 -6.51 19.22 32.37
N ILE A 11 -7.64 19.13 33.06
CA ILE A 11 -7.74 19.36 34.50
C ILE A 11 -7.86 17.98 35.15
N SER A 12 -7.02 17.70 36.13
CA SER A 12 -7.08 16.46 36.90
C SER A 12 -8.43 16.33 37.64
N LEU A 13 -9.25 15.38 37.22
CA LEU A 13 -10.38 14.87 38.00
C LEU A 13 -9.97 13.51 38.60
N PRO A 14 -10.43 13.17 39.82
CA PRO A 14 -10.26 11.82 40.34
C PRO A 14 -11.03 10.83 39.45
N LEU A 15 -10.62 9.56 39.48
CA LEU A 15 -11.41 8.46 38.92
C LEU A 15 -12.81 8.47 39.54
N ILE A 16 -13.79 8.89 38.75
CA ILE A 16 -15.20 8.65 39.03
C ILE A 16 -15.40 7.16 38.77
N SER A 17 -15.88 6.42 39.77
CA SER A 17 -16.34 5.04 39.55
C SER A 17 -17.42 5.07 38.46
N HIS A 18 -17.25 4.28 37.41
CA HIS A 18 -18.32 4.06 36.43
C HIS A 18 -19.57 3.60 37.20
N ALA A 19 -20.71 4.16 36.83
CA ALA A 19 -21.89 4.21 37.69
C ALA A 19 -22.88 3.13 37.27
N ASN A 20 -23.07 2.13 38.11
CA ASN A 20 -23.83 0.95 37.76
C ASN A 20 -25.32 1.12 38.11
N ILE A 21 -26.15 1.25 37.08
CA ILE A 21 -27.52 0.74 37.12
C ILE A 21 -27.41 -0.75 36.80
N ILE A 22 -27.68 -1.61 37.77
CA ILE A 22 -27.66 -3.07 37.62
C ILE A 22 -29.06 -3.63 37.50
N ILE A 23 -29.21 -4.75 36.79
CA ILE A 23 -30.42 -5.57 36.78
C ILE A 23 -30.42 -6.41 38.07
N ASN A 24 -31.52 -6.34 38.82
CA ASN A 24 -31.64 -6.82 40.20
C ASN A 24 -32.66 -7.98 40.34
N GLU A 25 -33.76 -7.91 39.58
CA GLU A 25 -34.85 -8.89 39.58
C GLU A 25 -35.47 -8.97 38.16
N ILE A 26 -35.93 -10.15 37.74
CA ILE A 26 -36.49 -10.40 36.39
C ILE A 26 -37.76 -11.26 36.53
N MET A 27 -38.87 -10.81 35.94
CA MET A 27 -40.12 -11.56 35.74
C MET A 27 -40.35 -11.77 34.24
N TYR A 28 -40.31 -13.03 33.78
CA TYR A 28 -40.31 -13.37 32.35
C TYR A 28 -41.24 -14.54 31.94
N ASP A 29 -41.72 -15.38 32.87
CA ASP A 29 -42.60 -16.53 32.56
C ASP A 29 -43.65 -16.70 33.68
N LEU A 30 -44.94 -16.52 33.34
CA LEU A 30 -46.05 -16.45 34.30
C LEU A 30 -47.04 -17.64 34.16
N PRO A 31 -47.61 -18.14 35.28
CA PRO A 31 -48.30 -19.43 35.35
C PRO A 31 -49.66 -19.56 34.62
N GLU A 32 -50.15 -18.54 33.93
CA GLU A 32 -51.44 -18.53 33.21
C GLU A 32 -51.20 -18.69 31.68
N PRO A 33 -51.49 -19.86 31.07
CA PRO A 33 -51.06 -20.14 29.70
C PRO A 33 -51.68 -19.21 28.63
N GLY A 34 -50.84 -18.38 28.01
CA GLY A 34 -51.21 -17.42 26.97
C GLY A 34 -51.67 -16.07 27.51
N VAL A 35 -51.09 -15.63 28.63
CA VAL A 35 -51.33 -14.34 29.30
C VAL A 35 -50.02 -13.76 29.88
N ASP A 36 -48.90 -13.99 29.21
CA ASP A 36 -47.56 -13.46 29.50
C ASP A 36 -47.35 -12.07 28.87
N GLU A 37 -47.70 -11.92 27.59
CA GLU A 37 -47.67 -10.66 26.82
C GLU A 37 -48.29 -9.47 27.63
N GLY A 38 -47.45 -8.48 27.99
CA GLY A 38 -47.84 -7.29 28.77
C GLY A 38 -47.66 -7.39 30.30
N HIS A 39 -47.30 -8.54 30.86
CA HIS A 39 -47.15 -8.74 32.32
C HIS A 39 -45.68 -8.73 32.81
N GLU A 40 -44.71 -8.68 31.91
CA GLU A 40 -43.29 -8.86 32.19
C GLU A 40 -42.59 -7.58 32.62
N TRP A 41 -41.55 -7.71 33.44
CA TRP A 41 -40.81 -6.59 33.99
C TRP A 41 -39.42 -6.98 34.49
N ILE A 42 -38.54 -5.99 34.54
CA ILE A 42 -37.24 -6.07 35.20
C ILE A 42 -37.16 -4.99 36.28
N GLU A 43 -36.51 -5.31 37.39
CA GLU A 43 -36.08 -4.30 38.34
C GLU A 43 -34.61 -3.96 38.17
N VAL A 44 -34.30 -2.67 38.26
CA VAL A 44 -32.93 -2.18 38.34
C VAL A 44 -32.64 -1.51 39.69
N ARG A 45 -31.40 -1.70 40.18
CA ARG A 45 -30.86 -1.06 41.39
C ARG A 45 -29.74 -0.09 41.01
N ASN A 46 -29.71 1.10 41.62
CA ASN A 46 -28.64 2.07 41.40
C ASN A 46 -27.55 1.96 42.49
N ASP A 47 -26.46 1.25 42.19
CA ASP A 47 -25.29 1.19 43.08
C ASP A 47 -24.31 2.37 42.88
N GLY A 48 -24.58 3.21 41.86
CA GLY A 48 -23.85 4.44 41.59
C GLY A 48 -24.38 5.68 42.34
N PRO A 49 -23.81 6.87 42.07
CA PRO A 49 -24.40 8.15 42.49
C PRO A 49 -25.77 8.38 41.83
N ALA A 50 -26.49 9.44 42.21
CA ALA A 50 -27.82 9.73 41.66
C ALA A 50 -27.85 9.79 40.11
N ARG A 51 -28.87 9.17 39.52
CA ARG A 51 -29.05 8.99 38.07
C ARG A 51 -30.50 9.18 37.66
N THR A 52 -30.72 9.74 36.48
CA THR A 52 -32.01 9.76 35.78
C THR A 52 -32.13 8.44 35.02
N LEU A 53 -33.19 7.64 35.23
CA LEU A 53 -33.28 6.36 34.53
C LEU A 53 -33.72 6.53 33.08
N SER A 54 -34.56 7.53 32.76
CA SER A 54 -35.02 7.81 31.39
C SER A 54 -33.93 8.20 30.37
N SER A 55 -32.68 8.43 30.81
CA SER A 55 -31.53 8.59 29.91
C SER A 55 -30.90 7.26 29.47
N HIS A 56 -31.33 6.14 30.05
CA HIS A 56 -30.87 4.79 29.71
C HIS A 56 -31.80 4.14 28.67
N ARG A 57 -31.34 3.02 28.10
CA ARG A 57 -32.12 2.16 27.20
C ARG A 57 -32.00 0.71 27.64
N LEU A 58 -33.10 -0.05 27.58
CA LEU A 58 -33.00 -1.51 27.58
C LEU A 58 -32.57 -1.99 26.19
N PHE A 59 -31.92 -3.14 26.16
CA PHE A 59 -31.63 -3.93 24.98
C PHE A 59 -32.13 -5.37 25.23
N GLU A 60 -32.97 -5.87 24.32
CA GLU A 60 -33.61 -7.21 24.26
C GLU A 60 -33.68 -7.63 22.77
N ASP A 61 -33.68 -8.92 22.43
CA ASP A 61 -33.67 -9.49 21.05
C ASP A 61 -33.00 -8.62 19.93
N GLY A 62 -31.79 -8.12 20.19
CA GLY A 62 -31.05 -7.27 19.24
C GLY A 62 -31.60 -5.85 19.03
N THR A 63 -32.72 -5.52 19.67
CA THR A 63 -33.45 -4.25 19.60
C THR A 63 -33.15 -3.39 20.84
N SER A 64 -33.39 -2.09 20.77
CA SER A 64 -33.08 -1.16 21.87
C SER A 64 -34.23 -0.17 22.11
N HIS A 65 -34.66 -0.08 23.37
CA HIS A 65 -35.96 0.45 23.80
C HIS A 65 -35.78 1.72 24.63
N GLY A 66 -36.71 2.66 24.53
CA GLY A 66 -36.67 3.89 25.33
C GLY A 66 -37.34 3.67 26.69
N ILE A 67 -36.70 4.06 27.79
CA ILE A 67 -37.27 3.93 29.13
C ILE A 67 -38.04 5.22 29.48
N ALA A 68 -39.37 5.14 29.58
CA ALA A 68 -40.27 6.26 29.81
C ALA A 68 -40.74 6.32 31.28
N HIS A 69 -40.76 7.52 31.87
CA HIS A 69 -41.12 7.69 33.30
C HIS A 69 -42.64 7.68 33.54
N ILE A 70 -43.10 6.86 34.50
CA ILE A 70 -44.53 6.71 34.86
C ILE A 70 -44.82 7.19 36.29
N GLN A 71 -44.20 6.60 37.33
CA GLN A 71 -44.44 7.00 38.73
C GLN A 71 -43.18 6.99 39.61
N GLY A 72 -43.25 7.58 40.81
CA GLY A 72 -42.16 7.57 41.81
C GLY A 72 -41.02 8.57 41.59
N GLY A 73 -40.85 9.07 40.35
CA GLY A 73 -39.87 10.09 39.97
C GLY A 73 -38.63 9.52 39.28
N ASP A 74 -38.24 10.16 38.18
CA ASP A 74 -37.21 9.71 37.24
C ASP A 74 -35.78 9.56 37.83
N ILE A 75 -35.47 10.30 38.90
CA ILE A 75 -34.15 10.25 39.53
C ILE A 75 -34.11 9.19 40.62
N MET A 76 -33.26 8.18 40.43
CA MET A 76 -32.85 7.18 41.43
C MET A 76 -31.63 7.70 42.21
N LEU A 77 -31.67 7.62 43.54
CA LEU A 77 -30.51 7.79 44.41
C LEU A 77 -29.75 6.46 44.58
N THR A 78 -28.59 6.50 45.24
CA THR A 78 -27.79 5.30 45.54
C THR A 78 -28.55 4.36 46.48
N GLY A 79 -28.62 3.07 46.13
CA GLY A 79 -29.34 2.03 46.86
C GLY A 79 -30.86 2.05 46.67
N GLU A 80 -31.39 2.84 45.73
CA GLU A 80 -32.80 2.80 45.35
C GLU A 80 -33.06 1.87 44.16
N TYR A 81 -34.29 1.38 44.10
CA TYR A 81 -34.81 0.44 43.12
C TYR A 81 -35.84 1.10 42.19
N ALA A 82 -35.97 0.60 40.97
CA ALA A 82 -36.96 1.01 39.99
C ALA A 82 -37.36 -0.16 39.08
N VAL A 83 -38.66 -0.32 38.83
CA VAL A 83 -39.18 -1.31 37.89
C VAL A 83 -39.33 -0.67 36.51
N ILE A 84 -38.90 -1.39 35.49
CA ILE A 84 -39.19 -1.14 34.08
C ILE A 84 -40.10 -2.29 33.62
N ALA A 85 -41.32 -1.98 33.22
CA ALA A 85 -42.32 -2.95 32.77
C ALA A 85 -42.67 -2.76 31.30
N ASP A 86 -43.19 -3.82 30.67
CA ASP A 86 -43.71 -3.80 29.30
C ASP A 86 -44.97 -2.93 29.21
N ASP A 87 -46.08 -3.35 29.83
CA ASP A 87 -47.25 -2.50 30.09
C ASP A 87 -47.25 -2.03 31.56
N SER A 88 -46.87 -0.78 31.77
CA SER A 88 -46.86 -0.15 33.10
C SER A 88 -48.26 0.00 33.75
N SER A 89 -49.35 -0.12 32.98
CA SER A 89 -50.72 -0.16 33.49
C SER A 89 -51.09 -1.56 34.00
N GLN A 90 -50.66 -2.61 33.29
CA GLN A 90 -50.90 -4.00 33.68
C GLN A 90 -50.06 -4.38 34.90
N PHE A 91 -48.79 -3.97 34.96
CA PHE A 91 -47.97 -4.11 36.17
C PHE A 91 -48.64 -3.51 37.44
N LEU A 92 -49.36 -2.39 37.31
CA LEU A 92 -50.10 -1.77 38.42
C LEU A 92 -51.44 -2.46 38.74
N ILE A 93 -51.93 -3.36 37.88
CA ILE A 93 -53.07 -4.26 38.17
C ILE A 93 -52.58 -5.47 38.97
N ASP A 94 -51.41 -6.00 38.64
CA ASP A 94 -50.81 -7.19 39.28
C ASP A 94 -50.17 -6.85 40.64
N TYR A 95 -49.51 -5.69 40.73
CA TYR A 95 -48.89 -5.16 41.94
C TYR A 95 -49.59 -3.87 42.42
N PRO A 96 -50.88 -3.90 42.80
CA PRO A 96 -51.68 -2.70 43.12
C PRO A 96 -51.28 -2.00 44.43
N SER A 97 -50.32 -2.56 45.18
CA SER A 97 -49.65 -1.93 46.31
C SER A 97 -48.33 -1.23 45.95
N TYR A 98 -47.85 -1.36 44.72
CA TYR A 98 -46.58 -0.79 44.28
C TYR A 98 -46.65 0.75 44.21
N SER A 99 -45.80 1.39 45.01
CA SER A 99 -45.66 2.85 45.09
C SER A 99 -44.21 3.31 44.86
N GLY A 100 -43.36 2.40 44.35
CA GLY A 100 -41.98 2.67 43.96
C GLY A 100 -41.87 3.39 42.61
N ARG A 101 -40.68 3.39 42.02
CA ARG A 101 -40.43 4.02 40.72
C ARG A 101 -40.79 3.08 39.58
N LEU A 102 -41.88 3.39 38.88
CA LEU A 102 -42.28 2.66 37.68
C LEU A 102 -41.88 3.42 36.43
N PHE A 103 -41.36 2.68 35.47
CA PHE A 103 -41.09 3.07 34.12
C PHE A 103 -41.76 2.09 33.15
N ASP A 104 -42.10 2.61 31.98
CA ASP A 104 -42.65 1.89 30.84
C ASP A 104 -41.55 1.80 29.78
N SER A 105 -41.36 0.65 29.15
CA SER A 105 -40.49 0.55 28.00
C SER A 105 -41.08 -0.48 27.06
N SER A 106 -41.70 -0.02 25.99
CA SER A 106 -42.48 -0.89 25.11
C SER A 106 -41.55 -1.85 24.36
N TRP A 107 -41.46 -3.09 24.86
CA TRP A 107 -40.96 -4.24 24.13
C TRP A 107 -42.17 -4.99 23.53
N ASN A 108 -42.19 -6.32 23.50
CA ASN A 108 -43.39 -7.09 23.15
C ASN A 108 -43.60 -8.26 24.12
N SER A 109 -42.49 -8.91 24.49
CA SER A 109 -42.36 -9.85 25.59
C SER A 109 -40.86 -10.05 25.87
N LEU A 110 -40.51 -10.68 26.99
CA LEU A 110 -39.22 -11.32 27.20
C LEU A 110 -39.24 -12.76 26.68
N SER A 111 -38.09 -13.43 26.67
CA SER A 111 -37.97 -14.82 26.22
C SER A 111 -38.23 -15.83 27.35
N ASN A 112 -39.33 -16.58 27.24
CA ASN A 112 -39.66 -17.74 28.08
C ASN A 112 -38.58 -18.86 28.05
N ASP A 113 -37.85 -19.03 26.94
CA ASP A 113 -36.74 -20.00 26.87
C ASP A 113 -35.43 -19.45 27.46
N GLY A 114 -35.27 -18.12 27.47
CA GLY A 114 -34.05 -17.40 27.85
C GLY A 114 -33.53 -16.44 26.78
N GLU A 115 -32.85 -15.37 27.21
CA GLU A 115 -32.20 -14.38 26.34
C GLU A 115 -31.08 -13.63 27.06
N THR A 116 -30.55 -12.56 26.44
CA THR A 116 -29.57 -11.64 27.04
C THR A 116 -30.11 -10.21 27.02
N ILE A 117 -30.50 -9.71 28.18
CA ILE A 117 -30.95 -8.33 28.39
C ILE A 117 -29.80 -7.43 28.86
N SER A 118 -29.82 -6.15 28.51
CA SER A 118 -28.77 -5.19 28.92
C SER A 118 -29.27 -3.76 29.11
N ILE A 119 -28.85 -3.09 30.19
CA ILE A 119 -29.09 -1.66 30.40
C ILE A 119 -27.93 -0.87 29.81
N THR A 120 -28.23 0.17 29.02
CA THR A 120 -27.23 0.98 28.30
C THR A 120 -27.43 2.48 28.53
N LEU A 121 -26.35 3.25 28.47
CA LEU A 121 -26.32 4.71 28.60
C LEU A 121 -25.43 5.29 27.49
N SER A 122 -26.07 5.92 26.50
CA SER A 122 -25.41 6.24 25.21
C SER A 122 -24.78 4.96 24.61
N ASP A 123 -23.49 4.97 24.26
CA ASP A 123 -22.82 3.84 23.62
C ASP A 123 -22.19 2.83 24.62
N PHE A 124 -22.49 2.96 25.92
CA PHE A 124 -21.93 2.14 27.00
C PHE A 124 -22.98 1.27 27.69
N THR A 125 -22.69 0.00 27.90
CA THR A 125 -23.50 -0.89 28.74
C THR A 125 -23.18 -0.69 30.22
N THR A 126 -24.21 -0.56 31.07
CA THR A 126 -24.06 -0.43 32.53
C THR A 126 -24.19 -1.76 33.26
N ASP A 127 -24.98 -2.70 32.72
CA ASP A 127 -25.08 -4.09 33.17
C ASP A 127 -25.71 -4.99 32.09
N THR A 128 -25.40 -6.28 32.13
CA THR A 128 -25.88 -7.32 31.18
C THR A 128 -26.19 -8.60 31.94
N VAL A 129 -27.35 -9.20 31.66
CA VAL A 129 -27.73 -10.51 32.23
C VAL A 129 -28.19 -11.43 31.11
N THR A 130 -27.61 -12.62 31.03
CA THR A 130 -28.14 -13.75 30.27
C THR A 130 -28.86 -14.69 31.22
N TYR A 131 -30.12 -15.01 30.96
CA TYR A 131 -30.89 -15.97 31.74
C TYR A 131 -31.47 -17.06 30.82
N ALA A 132 -31.96 -18.15 31.41
CA ALA A 132 -32.62 -19.25 30.71
C ALA A 132 -33.69 -19.88 31.57
N SER A 133 -34.60 -20.65 30.96
CA SER A 133 -35.58 -21.47 31.67
C SER A 133 -34.94 -22.41 32.71
N SER A 134 -33.72 -22.88 32.46
CA SER A 134 -32.94 -23.67 33.42
C SER A 134 -32.49 -22.91 34.68
N THR A 135 -32.56 -21.58 34.70
CA THR A 135 -32.27 -20.73 35.86
C THR A 135 -33.44 -20.69 36.86
N GLY A 136 -34.64 -21.10 36.42
CA GLY A 136 -35.86 -21.16 37.24
C GLY A 136 -36.83 -19.99 37.00
N ALA A 137 -37.86 -19.89 37.83
CA ALA A 137 -39.00 -18.97 37.66
C ALA A 137 -39.80 -19.21 36.35
N THR A 138 -39.84 -20.46 35.89
CA THR A 138 -40.55 -20.88 34.67
C THR A 138 -42.02 -21.16 34.97
N GLY A 139 -42.89 -20.15 34.86
CA GLY A 139 -44.34 -20.34 34.87
C GLY A 139 -44.85 -20.86 36.20
N ASP A 140 -44.19 -20.47 37.30
CA ASP A 140 -44.53 -20.86 38.68
C ASP A 140 -44.99 -19.65 39.54
N GLY A 141 -44.89 -18.44 39.00
CA GLY A 141 -45.25 -17.18 39.67
C GLY A 141 -44.13 -16.60 40.55
N ASN A 142 -42.93 -17.18 40.50
CA ASN A 142 -41.72 -16.59 41.05
C ASN A 142 -41.05 -15.63 40.04
N SER A 143 -39.97 -15.03 40.46
CA SER A 143 -39.07 -14.17 39.67
C SER A 143 -37.64 -14.63 39.89
N LEU A 144 -36.73 -14.33 38.96
CA LEU A 144 -35.30 -14.50 39.18
C LEU A 144 -34.76 -13.31 39.97
N GLN A 145 -34.23 -13.54 41.17
CA GLN A 145 -33.61 -12.53 42.03
C GLN A 145 -32.10 -12.75 42.16
N ARG A 146 -31.32 -11.72 41.83
CA ARG A 146 -29.85 -11.69 41.94
C ARG A 146 -29.41 -11.80 43.41
N GLN A 147 -28.48 -12.70 43.68
CA GLN A 147 -27.91 -12.97 45.00
C GLN A 147 -26.59 -12.20 45.19
N THR A 148 -26.01 -12.25 46.41
CA THR A 148 -24.78 -11.53 46.75
C THR A 148 -23.51 -12.05 46.09
N ASP A 149 -23.57 -13.20 45.42
CA ASP A 149 -22.49 -13.85 44.66
C ASP A 149 -22.73 -13.82 43.13
N ASP A 150 -23.67 -12.97 42.67
CA ASP A 150 -24.16 -12.86 41.29
C ASP A 150 -24.85 -14.11 40.72
N THR A 151 -25.18 -15.10 41.56
CA THR A 151 -26.14 -16.16 41.17
C THR A 151 -27.58 -15.62 41.13
N TRP A 152 -28.47 -16.36 40.48
CA TRP A 152 -29.90 -16.02 40.37
C TRP A 152 -30.75 -17.12 41.00
N LEU A 153 -31.70 -16.71 41.84
CA LEU A 153 -32.60 -17.61 42.57
C LEU A 153 -34.06 -17.33 42.18
N ALA A 154 -34.79 -18.37 41.82
CA ALA A 154 -36.23 -18.30 41.60
C ALA A 154 -36.97 -18.20 42.94
N THR A 155 -37.58 -17.05 43.24
CA THR A 155 -38.32 -16.83 44.48
C THR A 155 -39.46 -15.80 44.34
N THR A 156 -40.28 -15.66 45.37
CA THR A 156 -41.49 -14.83 45.35
C THR A 156 -41.14 -13.36 45.08
N PRO A 157 -41.79 -12.67 44.12
CA PRO A 157 -41.30 -11.39 43.63
C PRO A 157 -41.29 -10.25 44.67
N THR A 158 -40.29 -9.39 44.58
CA THR A 158 -39.97 -8.29 45.51
C THR A 158 -39.97 -6.87 44.90
N PRO A 159 -40.79 -6.52 43.88
CA PRO A 159 -40.67 -5.24 43.20
C PRO A 159 -40.77 -4.04 44.16
N GLY A 160 -39.72 -3.23 44.19
CA GLY A 160 -39.55 -2.02 44.97
C GLY A 160 -38.81 -2.21 46.29
N VAL A 161 -38.33 -3.42 46.63
CA VAL A 161 -37.56 -3.72 47.84
C VAL A 161 -36.37 -4.64 47.55
N ALA A 162 -35.47 -4.80 48.52
CA ALA A 162 -34.31 -5.67 48.36
C ALA A 162 -34.70 -7.16 48.28
N ASN A 163 -34.05 -7.87 47.35
CA ASN A 163 -34.17 -9.32 47.12
C ASN A 163 -34.07 -10.16 48.40
N ILE A 164 -34.71 -11.32 48.39
CA ILE A 164 -34.55 -12.34 49.43
C ILE A 164 -33.23 -13.07 49.20
N ILE A 165 -32.25 -12.80 50.07
CA ILE A 165 -30.97 -13.53 50.09
C ILE A 165 -31.14 -14.83 50.88
N GLU A 166 -30.93 -15.98 50.26
CA GLU A 166 -30.97 -17.29 50.93
C GLU A 166 -29.60 -17.66 51.52
N SER A 167 -29.56 -18.09 52.78
CA SER A 167 -28.31 -18.46 53.45
C SER A 167 -27.89 -19.89 53.10
N ALA A 168 -26.84 -20.01 52.30
CA ALA A 168 -26.34 -21.27 51.76
C ALA A 168 -26.07 -22.33 52.84
N SER A 169 -26.68 -23.51 52.69
CA SER A 169 -26.35 -24.69 53.50
C SER A 169 -24.95 -25.21 53.14
N SER A 170 -24.09 -25.44 54.14
CA SER A 170 -22.73 -25.94 53.90
C SER A 170 -22.72 -27.30 53.22
N SER A 171 -21.82 -27.44 52.24
CA SER A 171 -21.59 -28.70 51.53
C SER A 171 -20.96 -29.76 52.44
N PRO A 172 -21.16 -31.07 52.19
CA PRO A 172 -20.39 -32.11 52.87
C PRO A 172 -18.89 -31.91 52.60
N THR A 173 -18.05 -32.27 53.57
CA THR A 173 -16.59 -32.05 53.52
C THR A 173 -15.80 -33.35 53.64
N VAL A 174 -14.67 -33.43 52.94
CA VAL A 174 -13.80 -34.62 52.86
C VAL A 174 -12.38 -34.25 53.30
N SER A 175 -12.05 -34.50 54.58
CA SER A 175 -10.71 -34.24 55.14
C SER A 175 -9.65 -35.20 54.56
N ILE A 176 -8.71 -34.66 53.79
CA ILE A 176 -7.56 -35.38 53.20
C ILE A 176 -6.27 -35.03 53.94
N SER A 177 -5.43 -36.05 54.20
CA SER A 177 -4.05 -35.88 54.70
C SER A 177 -3.17 -37.08 54.33
N GLY A 178 -1.85 -36.88 54.26
CA GLY A 178 -0.90 -37.98 54.07
C GLY A 178 -0.61 -38.30 52.60
N ILE A 179 -0.46 -39.59 52.28
CA ILE A 179 0.11 -40.04 51.00
C ILE A 179 -0.95 -40.74 50.13
N ILE A 180 -1.20 -40.18 48.96
CA ILE A 180 -1.94 -40.80 47.86
C ILE A 180 -0.96 -41.72 47.12
N SER A 181 -1.17 -43.03 47.27
CA SER A 181 -0.22 -44.09 46.88
C SER A 181 -0.77 -45.11 45.87
N ALA A 182 -1.97 -44.82 45.34
CA ALA A 182 -2.59 -45.49 44.21
C ALA A 182 -3.48 -44.46 43.47
N ASP A 183 -3.75 -44.69 42.19
CA ASP A 183 -4.50 -43.73 41.37
C ASP A 183 -5.86 -43.41 42.00
N THR A 184 -6.15 -42.12 42.13
CA THR A 184 -7.27 -41.58 42.93
C THR A 184 -7.98 -40.49 42.15
N THR A 185 -9.32 -40.49 42.19
CA THR A 185 -10.16 -39.44 41.61
C THR A 185 -10.84 -38.66 42.73
N TRP A 186 -10.89 -37.33 42.62
CA TRP A 186 -11.75 -36.45 43.39
C TRP A 186 -12.86 -35.89 42.48
N SER A 187 -14.10 -35.87 42.97
CA SER A 187 -15.28 -35.45 42.23
C SER A 187 -16.21 -34.57 43.08
N PRO A 188 -16.98 -33.63 42.49
CA PRO A 188 -17.85 -32.75 43.26
C PRO A 188 -18.96 -33.50 44.02
N GLY A 189 -19.29 -34.73 43.60
CA GLY A 189 -20.30 -35.57 44.24
C GLY A 189 -19.94 -36.09 45.64
N GLU A 190 -18.67 -36.02 46.05
CA GLU A 190 -18.26 -36.33 47.43
C GLU A 190 -18.23 -35.08 48.34
N GLY A 191 -18.25 -33.87 47.76
CA GLY A 191 -18.26 -32.60 48.47
C GLY A 191 -16.95 -31.81 48.37
N VAL A 192 -16.69 -30.95 49.36
CA VAL A 192 -15.52 -30.07 49.42
C VAL A 192 -14.34 -30.81 50.05
N TYR A 193 -13.26 -31.01 49.30
CA TYR A 193 -12.05 -31.67 49.79
C TYR A 193 -11.21 -30.69 50.62
N ILE A 194 -10.81 -31.08 51.83
CA ILE A 194 -10.03 -30.25 52.75
C ILE A 194 -8.62 -30.83 52.91
N LEU A 195 -7.59 -30.11 52.45
CA LEU A 195 -6.18 -30.41 52.71
C LEU A 195 -5.86 -30.06 54.17
N GLU A 196 -6.00 -31.03 55.08
CA GLU A 196 -5.80 -30.85 56.53
C GLU A 196 -4.33 -30.57 56.88
N ASN A 197 -3.40 -31.11 56.11
CA ASN A 197 -1.95 -31.02 56.27
C ASN A 197 -1.30 -31.16 54.88
N THR A 198 -0.02 -31.53 54.81
CA THR A 198 0.59 -32.06 53.59
C THR A 198 -0.20 -33.25 53.05
N VAL A 199 -0.59 -33.15 51.78
CA VAL A 199 -1.07 -34.24 50.94
C VAL A 199 -0.02 -34.47 49.84
N THR A 200 0.46 -35.71 49.68
CA THR A 200 1.49 -36.05 48.69
C THR A 200 0.95 -37.07 47.69
N VAL A 201 0.94 -36.72 46.40
CA VAL A 201 0.75 -37.68 45.30
C VAL A 201 2.10 -38.36 45.03
N SER A 202 2.23 -39.64 45.37
CA SER A 202 3.48 -40.39 45.20
C SER A 202 3.94 -40.49 43.75
N ALA A 203 5.25 -40.66 43.55
CA ALA A 203 5.82 -40.95 42.23
C ALA A 203 5.11 -42.12 41.54
N SER A 204 4.88 -42.00 40.24
CA SER A 204 4.08 -42.94 39.40
C SER A 204 2.60 -43.12 39.81
N THR A 205 2.06 -42.28 40.70
CA THR A 205 0.62 -42.24 41.05
C THR A 205 -0.04 -41.03 40.39
N THR A 206 -1.31 -41.14 40.01
CA THR A 206 -2.11 -40.05 39.44
C THR A 206 -3.22 -39.62 40.40
N LEU A 207 -3.29 -38.33 40.67
CA LEU A 207 -4.49 -37.69 41.24
C LEU A 207 -5.26 -37.01 40.11
N THR A 208 -6.47 -37.52 39.83
CA THR A 208 -7.44 -36.90 38.92
C THR A 208 -8.42 -36.07 39.73
N ILE A 209 -8.76 -34.87 39.24
CA ILE A 209 -9.76 -34.00 39.84
C ILE A 209 -10.75 -33.61 38.73
N GLU A 210 -12.03 -33.93 38.94
CA GLU A 210 -13.11 -33.75 37.97
C GLU A 210 -13.68 -32.32 37.98
N PRO A 211 -14.35 -31.86 36.89
CA PRO A 211 -15.00 -30.55 36.83
C PRO A 211 -15.89 -30.23 38.03
N GLY A 212 -15.93 -28.96 38.43
CA GLY A 212 -16.71 -28.48 39.57
C GLY A 212 -16.15 -28.83 40.96
N THR A 213 -15.06 -29.62 41.06
CA THR A 213 -14.49 -30.00 42.37
C THR A 213 -13.87 -28.79 43.09
N ILE A 214 -14.20 -28.62 44.37
CA ILE A 214 -13.64 -27.60 45.26
C ILE A 214 -12.66 -28.23 46.23
N VAL A 215 -11.43 -27.72 46.26
CA VAL A 215 -10.35 -28.11 47.16
C VAL A 215 -9.97 -26.92 48.04
N LYS A 216 -10.30 -27.00 49.33
CA LYS A 216 -9.91 -26.03 50.36
C LYS A 216 -8.66 -26.51 51.11
N ALA A 217 -7.85 -25.60 51.63
CA ALA A 217 -6.62 -25.93 52.35
C ALA A 217 -6.53 -25.25 53.72
N ARG A 218 -6.12 -25.99 54.76
CA ARG A 218 -6.01 -25.46 56.14
C ARG A 218 -5.17 -24.19 56.21
N HIS A 219 -5.82 -23.12 56.66
CA HIS A 219 -5.22 -21.82 56.94
C HIS A 219 -4.08 -21.90 57.97
N GLY A 220 -3.29 -20.82 58.08
CA GLY A 220 -2.11 -20.80 58.95
C GLY A 220 -0.95 -21.66 58.45
N GLY A 221 -0.97 -22.08 57.17
CA GLY A 221 0.15 -22.76 56.53
C GLY A 221 0.28 -24.25 56.85
N ALA A 222 -0.81 -24.95 57.18
CA ALA A 222 -0.79 -26.41 57.33
C ALA A 222 -1.09 -27.13 56.00
N GLY A 223 -2.07 -26.66 55.22
CA GLY A 223 -2.45 -27.26 53.94
C GLY A 223 -1.43 -27.03 52.83
N ILE A 224 -1.03 -28.10 52.13
CA ILE A 224 -0.21 -28.10 50.91
C ILE A 224 -0.49 -29.36 50.08
N LEU A 225 -0.57 -29.21 48.76
CA LEU A 225 -0.56 -30.34 47.82
C LEU A 225 0.85 -30.48 47.23
N VAL A 226 1.50 -31.62 47.45
CA VAL A 226 2.81 -31.97 46.90
C VAL A 226 2.63 -33.05 45.84
N VAL A 227 3.22 -32.85 44.66
CA VAL A 227 3.10 -33.77 43.53
C VAL A 227 4.48 -34.33 43.20
N GLU A 228 4.67 -35.63 43.47
CA GLU A 228 5.82 -36.43 43.01
C GLU A 228 5.43 -37.32 41.81
N GLY A 229 4.14 -37.61 41.65
CA GLY A 229 3.54 -38.29 40.50
C GLY A 229 2.88 -37.33 39.51
N ASN A 230 1.61 -37.56 39.18
CA ASN A 230 0.84 -36.79 38.21
C ASN A 230 -0.36 -36.10 38.88
N LEU A 231 -0.63 -34.84 38.53
CA LEU A 231 -1.88 -34.15 38.85
C LEU A 231 -2.65 -33.83 37.55
N VAL A 232 -3.89 -34.30 37.44
CA VAL A 232 -4.79 -34.06 36.30
C VAL A 232 -6.04 -33.36 36.81
N ALA A 233 -6.03 -32.03 36.82
CA ALA A 233 -7.18 -31.20 37.16
C ALA A 233 -7.74 -30.58 35.87
N THR A 234 -8.79 -31.17 35.32
CA THR A 234 -9.38 -30.76 34.03
C THR A 234 -10.84 -30.40 34.25
N GLY A 235 -11.10 -29.13 34.54
CA GLY A 235 -12.43 -28.55 34.63
C GLY A 235 -13.00 -28.16 33.26
N MET A 236 -14.14 -27.49 33.30
CA MET A 236 -14.82 -26.89 32.14
C MET A 236 -15.14 -25.41 32.43
N ALA A 237 -15.52 -24.61 31.44
CA ALA A 237 -15.69 -23.17 31.60
C ALA A 237 -16.79 -22.81 32.61
N GLU A 238 -17.86 -23.59 32.57
CA GLU A 238 -19.05 -23.56 33.41
C GLU A 238 -18.92 -24.42 34.69
N ASN A 239 -17.92 -25.31 34.74
CA ASN A 239 -17.64 -26.19 35.88
C ASN A 239 -16.13 -26.19 36.22
N LYS A 240 -15.64 -25.04 36.69
CA LYS A 240 -14.23 -24.83 37.06
C LYS A 240 -13.82 -25.66 38.28
N ILE A 241 -12.54 -25.99 38.38
CA ILE A 241 -11.94 -26.61 39.57
C ILE A 241 -11.33 -25.50 40.44
N TYR A 242 -11.53 -25.55 41.75
CA TYR A 242 -11.08 -24.50 42.66
C TYR A 242 -10.05 -25.01 43.69
N PHE A 243 -8.94 -24.30 43.85
CA PHE A 243 -7.97 -24.47 44.93
C PHE A 243 -7.92 -23.19 45.77
N THR A 244 -8.32 -23.23 47.04
CA THR A 244 -8.48 -22.03 47.85
C THR A 244 -8.24 -22.25 49.36
N SER A 245 -8.33 -21.17 50.14
CA SER A 245 -8.28 -21.20 51.60
C SER A 245 -9.46 -21.97 52.21
N LEU A 246 -9.26 -22.56 53.38
CA LEU A 246 -10.36 -23.07 54.19
C LEU A 246 -11.35 -21.96 54.61
N LEU A 247 -10.86 -20.72 54.73
CA LEU A 247 -11.62 -19.53 55.11
C LEU A 247 -12.41 -18.91 53.95
N ASP A 248 -12.51 -19.57 52.79
CA ASP A 248 -13.19 -19.03 51.61
C ASP A 248 -14.63 -19.52 51.51
N ASP A 249 -15.55 -18.90 52.24
CA ASP A 249 -16.97 -19.30 52.26
C ASP A 249 -17.67 -19.12 50.92
N SER A 250 -17.16 -18.23 50.06
CA SER A 250 -17.72 -17.94 48.72
C SER A 250 -17.66 -19.12 47.73
N LEU A 251 -17.02 -20.23 48.11
CA LEU A 251 -16.96 -21.46 47.32
C LEU A 251 -17.32 -22.65 48.22
N GLY A 252 -18.47 -23.29 47.98
CA GLY A 252 -18.92 -24.49 48.72
C GLY A 252 -19.50 -24.23 50.13
N GLY A 253 -19.56 -22.96 50.56
CA GLY A 253 -20.09 -22.53 51.86
C GLY A 253 -19.12 -22.70 53.03
N ASP A 254 -19.60 -22.37 54.24
CA ASP A 254 -18.86 -22.51 55.50
C ASP A 254 -18.22 -23.90 55.62
N SER A 255 -16.89 -23.89 55.77
CA SER A 255 -16.05 -25.09 55.84
C SER A 255 -15.13 -25.14 57.06
N ASP A 256 -15.13 -24.10 57.91
CA ASP A 256 -14.32 -24.05 59.14
C ASP A 256 -15.18 -23.91 60.42
N GLY A 257 -16.46 -23.61 60.29
CA GLY A 257 -17.44 -23.36 61.35
C GLY A 257 -17.60 -21.88 61.73
N ILE A 258 -17.19 -20.94 60.87
CA ILE A 258 -17.18 -19.49 61.12
C ILE A 258 -17.89 -18.74 59.98
N GLU A 259 -19.22 -18.70 60.04
CA GLU A 259 -20.13 -17.94 59.16
C GLU A 259 -19.56 -16.57 58.72
N GLY A 260 -19.27 -16.44 57.42
CA GLY A 260 -18.76 -15.20 56.82
C GLY A 260 -17.23 -15.09 56.83
N ALA A 261 -16.52 -16.21 56.83
CA ALA A 261 -15.08 -16.24 56.62
C ALA A 261 -14.71 -15.77 55.21
N VAL A 262 -13.59 -15.07 55.08
CA VAL A 262 -13.04 -14.62 53.79
C VAL A 262 -11.58 -15.02 53.68
N GLY A 263 -11.23 -15.71 52.59
CA GLY A 263 -9.87 -16.17 52.33
C GLY A 263 -8.89 -15.02 52.07
N ALA A 264 -7.65 -15.20 52.51
CA ALA A 264 -6.62 -14.17 52.44
C ALA A 264 -5.27 -14.70 51.94
N VAL A 265 -4.49 -13.83 51.28
CA VAL A 265 -3.11 -14.15 50.87
C VAL A 265 -2.30 -14.73 52.04
N LYS A 266 -1.53 -15.79 51.77
CA LYS A 266 -0.75 -16.58 52.74
C LYS A 266 -1.52 -17.60 53.58
N ASP A 267 -2.83 -17.82 53.42
CA ASP A 267 -3.54 -18.78 54.27
C ASP A 267 -2.94 -20.19 54.17
N TRP A 268 -2.67 -20.66 52.96
CA TRP A 268 -2.12 -21.99 52.68
C TRP A 268 -0.84 -21.92 51.82
N ARG A 269 -0.22 -23.06 51.51
CA ARG A 269 1.11 -23.09 50.86
C ARG A 269 1.12 -23.19 49.32
N GLY A 270 -0.03 -23.40 48.68
CA GLY A 270 -0.10 -23.65 47.24
C GLY A 270 0.12 -25.11 46.83
N ILE A 271 0.37 -25.32 45.54
CA ILE A 271 0.68 -26.63 44.94
C ILE A 271 2.17 -26.69 44.58
N HIS A 272 2.85 -27.77 44.98
CA HIS A 272 4.30 -27.93 44.81
C HIS A 272 4.63 -29.18 43.99
N PHE A 273 5.12 -28.99 42.77
CA PHE A 273 5.59 -30.03 41.85
C PHE A 273 7.08 -30.34 42.07
N LYS A 274 7.40 -31.62 42.28
CA LYS A 274 8.76 -32.11 42.55
C LYS A 274 9.44 -32.68 41.30
N PRO A 275 10.78 -32.88 41.29
CA PRO A 275 11.52 -33.41 40.14
C PRO A 275 10.88 -34.67 39.53
N GLY A 276 10.58 -34.61 38.23
CA GLY A 276 9.98 -35.72 37.48
C GLY A 276 8.46 -35.89 37.60
N SER A 277 7.78 -35.01 38.34
CA SER A 277 6.30 -34.97 38.38
C SER A 277 5.68 -34.35 37.13
N SER A 278 4.37 -34.54 36.93
CA SER A 278 3.61 -33.87 35.87
C SER A 278 2.34 -33.19 36.39
N GLY A 279 1.92 -32.12 35.72
CA GLY A 279 0.68 -31.40 36.01
C GLY A 279 -0.06 -30.97 34.75
N ASN A 280 -1.36 -31.21 34.70
CA ASN A 280 -2.29 -30.59 33.75
C ASN A 280 -3.39 -29.89 34.54
N LEU A 281 -3.46 -28.56 34.39
CA LEU A 281 -4.45 -27.68 35.00
C LEU A 281 -5.23 -27.00 33.88
N ASN A 282 -6.49 -27.40 33.64
CA ASN A 282 -7.37 -26.76 32.67
C ASN A 282 -8.65 -26.27 33.36
N TYR A 283 -9.06 -25.02 33.12
CA TYR A 283 -10.16 -24.35 33.84
C TYR A 283 -10.03 -24.45 35.38
N VAL A 284 -8.83 -24.22 35.89
CA VAL A 284 -8.52 -24.22 37.33
C VAL A 284 -8.45 -22.78 37.85
N THR A 285 -9.08 -22.49 38.98
CA THR A 285 -8.87 -21.25 39.74
C THR A 285 -8.07 -21.57 41.00
N LEU A 286 -6.94 -20.87 41.22
CA LEU A 286 -6.10 -21.02 42.40
C LEU A 286 -5.89 -19.67 43.10
N ARG A 287 -6.26 -19.59 44.39
CA ARG A 287 -6.17 -18.35 45.18
C ARG A 287 -5.77 -18.52 46.65
N TYR A 288 -5.36 -17.41 47.26
CA TYR A 288 -5.06 -17.25 48.69
C TYR A 288 -3.85 -18.04 49.24
N ALA A 289 -2.93 -18.46 48.36
CA ALA A 289 -1.73 -19.21 48.74
C ALA A 289 -0.52 -18.33 49.13
N GLY A 290 0.60 -18.98 49.46
CA GLY A 290 1.92 -18.37 49.66
C GLY A 290 2.34 -18.18 51.13
N TYR A 291 2.06 -19.12 52.03
CA TYR A 291 2.41 -19.03 53.45
C TYR A 291 3.91 -18.85 53.76
N VAL A 292 4.23 -17.72 54.40
CA VAL A 292 5.61 -17.26 54.67
C VAL A 292 6.43 -18.21 55.56
N GLY A 293 5.83 -18.78 56.60
CA GLY A 293 6.54 -19.50 57.67
C GLY A 293 7.16 -20.83 57.26
N ALA A 294 6.94 -21.28 56.02
CA ALA A 294 7.45 -22.54 55.48
C ALA A 294 8.20 -22.38 54.14
N GLY A 295 8.48 -21.15 53.70
CA GLY A 295 9.21 -20.86 52.45
C GLY A 295 8.36 -20.88 51.17
N ALA A 296 7.29 -21.66 51.11
CA ALA A 296 6.36 -21.74 49.99
C ALA A 296 5.53 -20.44 49.83
N GLN A 297 6.06 -19.49 49.05
CA GLN A 297 5.55 -18.11 48.89
C GLN A 297 4.73 -17.90 47.59
N SER A 298 4.26 -18.99 47.00
CA SER A 298 3.72 -19.05 45.63
C SER A 298 2.34 -19.72 45.59
N GLY A 299 1.56 -19.48 44.54
CA GLY A 299 0.36 -20.27 44.23
C GLY A 299 0.71 -21.66 43.68
N ILE A 300 1.55 -21.68 42.66
CA ILE A 300 2.14 -22.89 42.08
C ILE A 300 3.67 -22.78 42.17
N GLU A 301 4.32 -23.85 42.60
CA GLU A 301 5.77 -23.94 42.74
C GLU A 301 6.29 -25.20 42.02
N ASN A 302 7.29 -25.03 41.14
CA ASN A 302 7.89 -26.10 40.37
C ASN A 302 9.39 -26.25 40.67
N GLU A 303 9.79 -27.42 41.18
CA GLU A 303 11.18 -27.79 41.45
C GLU A 303 11.74 -28.81 40.44
N GLY A 304 11.06 -29.08 39.31
CA GLY A 304 11.58 -29.94 38.25
C GLY A 304 10.56 -30.89 37.60
N GLY A 305 9.27 -30.59 37.70
CA GLY A 305 8.20 -31.25 36.96
C GLY A 305 7.89 -30.56 35.63
N THR A 306 6.96 -31.16 34.89
CA THR A 306 6.41 -30.62 33.62
C THR A 306 4.94 -30.25 33.81
N ILE A 307 4.61 -28.97 33.72
CA ILE A 307 3.29 -28.43 34.03
C ILE A 307 2.68 -27.74 32.80
N GLN A 308 1.40 -28.02 32.52
CA GLN A 308 0.56 -27.27 31.59
C GLN A 308 -0.57 -26.58 32.35
N ILE A 309 -0.81 -25.31 32.07
CA ILE A 309 -1.83 -24.46 32.69
C ILE A 309 -2.60 -23.76 31.57
N ASN A 310 -3.85 -24.16 31.36
CA ASN A 310 -4.69 -23.75 30.23
C ASN A 310 -6.01 -23.17 30.75
N HIS A 311 -6.55 -22.11 30.15
CA HIS A 311 -7.85 -21.50 30.51
C HIS A 311 -8.06 -21.23 32.01
N SER A 312 -6.98 -20.98 32.76
CA SER A 312 -6.95 -21.03 34.23
C SER A 312 -6.71 -19.65 34.83
N THR A 313 -7.05 -19.47 36.11
CA THR A 313 -6.94 -18.19 36.83
C THR A 313 -6.08 -18.36 38.09
N ILE A 314 -4.90 -17.75 38.10
CA ILE A 314 -3.99 -17.73 39.25
C ILE A 314 -4.04 -16.32 39.86
N THR A 315 -4.76 -16.18 40.97
CA THR A 315 -5.18 -14.87 41.51
C THR A 315 -4.95 -14.78 43.01
N ASP A 316 -4.65 -13.58 43.53
CA ASP A 316 -4.65 -13.28 44.96
C ASP A 316 -3.73 -14.21 45.79
N ASN A 317 -2.47 -14.34 45.36
CA ASN A 317 -1.41 -15.12 46.04
C ASN A 317 -0.34 -14.19 46.64
N TYR A 318 0.44 -14.65 47.63
CA TYR A 318 1.28 -13.71 48.39
C TYR A 318 2.37 -12.99 47.57
N ILE A 319 3.37 -13.72 47.05
CA ILE A 319 4.46 -13.10 46.27
C ILE A 319 4.32 -13.47 44.79
N ARG A 320 4.05 -14.74 44.50
CA ARG A 320 4.11 -15.29 43.14
C ARG A 320 2.82 -16.03 42.80
N GLY A 321 2.29 -15.83 41.60
CA GLY A 321 1.26 -16.72 41.07
C GLY A 321 1.90 -18.07 40.77
N ILE A 322 2.93 -18.04 39.92
CA ILE A 322 3.75 -19.20 39.55
C ILE A 322 5.22 -18.93 39.90
N TYR A 323 5.90 -19.95 40.43
CA TYR A 323 7.36 -19.97 40.60
C TYR A 323 7.97 -21.19 39.94
N ASN A 324 8.85 -20.98 38.95
CA ASN A 324 9.63 -22.04 38.33
C ASN A 324 11.06 -22.00 38.86
N GLY A 325 11.34 -22.84 39.86
CA GLY A 325 12.70 -23.08 40.36
C GLY A 325 13.52 -23.90 39.37
N SER A 326 12.90 -24.94 38.78
CA SER A 326 13.39 -25.62 37.57
C SER A 326 12.27 -26.48 36.95
N GLY A 327 12.52 -27.08 35.78
CA GLY A 327 11.52 -27.86 35.03
C GLY A 327 10.89 -27.04 33.91
N THR A 328 9.75 -27.51 33.41
CA THR A 328 9.06 -26.90 32.25
C THR A 328 7.66 -26.45 32.64
N ILE A 329 7.30 -25.21 32.28
CA ILE A 329 5.92 -24.70 32.42
C ILE A 329 5.43 -24.16 31.08
N ILE A 330 4.23 -24.58 30.69
CA ILE A 330 3.45 -23.99 29.60
C ILE A 330 2.21 -23.35 30.22
N VAL A 331 2.00 -22.07 29.93
CA VAL A 331 0.79 -21.31 30.25
C VAL A 331 0.13 -20.91 28.94
N ALA A 332 -1.16 -21.20 28.77
CA ALA A 332 -1.96 -20.84 27.61
C ALA A 332 -3.32 -20.27 28.03
N ASP A 333 -3.82 -19.27 27.31
CA ASP A 333 -5.19 -18.76 27.39
C ASP A 333 -5.66 -18.42 28.84
N SER A 334 -4.73 -18.03 29.72
CA SER A 334 -4.91 -17.98 31.19
C SER A 334 -4.76 -16.57 31.78
N VAL A 335 -5.19 -16.38 33.03
CA VAL A 335 -5.15 -15.08 33.75
C VAL A 335 -4.27 -15.19 35.00
N LEU A 336 -3.26 -14.32 35.12
CA LEU A 336 -2.32 -14.25 36.25
C LEU A 336 -2.37 -12.86 36.90
N GLN A 337 -3.01 -12.73 38.07
CA GLN A 337 -3.31 -11.41 38.65
C GLN A 337 -3.20 -11.28 40.18
N ASN A 338 -3.18 -10.02 40.67
CA ASN A 338 -3.31 -9.66 42.09
C ASN A 338 -2.23 -10.25 43.02
N GLN A 339 -0.99 -10.42 42.56
CA GLN A 339 0.16 -10.77 43.40
C GLN A 339 1.38 -9.89 43.07
N GLN A 340 2.55 -10.10 43.70
CA GLN A 340 3.72 -9.23 43.43
C GLN A 340 4.37 -9.52 42.06
N TYR A 341 4.46 -10.80 41.69
CA TYR A 341 4.94 -11.29 40.41
C TYR A 341 3.91 -12.27 39.84
N GLY A 342 3.41 -12.06 38.62
CA GLY A 342 2.53 -13.04 37.97
C GLY A 342 3.24 -14.40 37.87
N ILE A 343 4.44 -14.40 37.31
CA ILE A 343 5.36 -15.54 37.29
C ILE A 343 6.81 -15.13 37.56
N GLN A 344 7.54 -15.89 38.37
CA GLN A 344 9.00 -15.74 38.53
C GLN A 344 9.71 -17.04 38.13
N VAL A 345 10.75 -16.93 37.29
CA VAL A 345 11.47 -18.04 36.67
C VAL A 345 12.95 -17.93 37.01
N MET A 346 13.47 -18.89 37.77
CA MET A 346 14.88 -18.92 38.21
C MET A 346 15.76 -19.84 37.36
N ALA A 347 15.17 -20.90 36.80
CA ALA A 347 15.79 -21.76 35.79
C ALA A 347 14.70 -22.56 35.05
N GLY A 348 15.10 -23.41 34.12
CA GLY A 348 14.19 -24.23 33.29
C GLY A 348 13.67 -23.47 32.06
N ASP A 349 12.64 -24.05 31.44
CA ASP A 349 12.05 -23.57 30.18
C ASP A 349 10.60 -23.14 30.43
N VAL A 350 10.22 -21.95 29.96
CA VAL A 350 8.86 -21.42 30.13
C VAL A 350 8.30 -20.89 28.82
N THR A 351 7.07 -21.29 28.52
CA THR A 351 6.25 -20.74 27.43
C THR A 351 4.99 -20.13 28.02
N ILE A 352 4.68 -18.89 27.65
CA ILE A 352 3.41 -18.21 27.98
C ILE A 352 2.79 -17.76 26.66
N ASN A 353 1.55 -18.15 26.37
CA ASN A 353 0.84 -17.73 25.17
C ASN A 353 -0.61 -17.33 25.45
N ASN A 354 -1.14 -16.41 24.62
CA ASN A 354 -2.53 -15.92 24.63
C ASN A 354 -3.05 -15.46 26.02
N SER A 355 -2.17 -15.19 26.98
CA SER A 355 -2.54 -15.06 28.39
C SER A 355 -2.59 -13.59 28.82
N THR A 356 -3.42 -13.29 29.82
CA THR A 356 -3.50 -11.96 30.44
C THR A 356 -2.78 -11.96 31.78
N ILE A 357 -1.80 -11.08 31.93
CA ILE A 357 -1.00 -10.95 33.15
C ILE A 357 -1.19 -9.53 33.67
N THR A 358 -1.96 -9.37 34.75
CA THR A 358 -2.54 -8.05 35.11
C THR A 358 -2.52 -7.72 36.59
N ASN A 359 -2.50 -6.44 36.93
CA ASN A 359 -2.56 -5.92 38.32
C ASN A 359 -1.42 -6.43 39.26
N ASN A 360 -0.29 -6.93 38.74
CA ASN A 360 0.78 -7.48 39.59
C ASN A 360 1.72 -6.37 40.11
N SER A 361 1.99 -6.36 41.42
CA SER A 361 2.51 -5.20 42.16
C SER A 361 4.01 -4.93 42.01
N ILE A 362 4.73 -5.65 41.16
CA ILE A 362 6.15 -5.42 40.83
C ILE A 362 6.40 -5.73 39.33
N PHE A 363 6.09 -6.95 38.88
CA PHE A 363 6.25 -7.37 37.49
C PHE A 363 5.13 -8.31 37.05
N GLY A 364 4.77 -8.27 35.76
CA GLY A 364 4.03 -9.37 35.13
C GLY A 364 4.84 -10.66 35.16
N PHE A 365 6.11 -10.62 34.72
CA PHE A 365 7.06 -11.73 34.89
C PHE A 365 8.49 -11.31 35.27
N ASP A 366 9.23 -12.19 35.97
CA ASP A 366 10.64 -11.98 36.30
C ASP A 366 11.47 -13.25 36.00
N ALA A 367 12.27 -13.19 34.94
CA ALA A 367 12.97 -14.31 34.32
C ALA A 367 14.50 -14.05 34.20
N TYR A 368 15.11 -13.60 35.30
CA TYR A 368 16.54 -13.21 35.32
C TYR A 368 17.54 -14.38 35.21
N GLY A 369 17.15 -15.62 35.52
CA GLY A 369 18.04 -16.79 35.56
C GLY A 369 17.81 -17.86 34.48
N VAL A 370 17.00 -17.57 33.45
CA VAL A 370 16.48 -18.57 32.52
C VAL A 370 17.45 -18.90 31.39
N ASN A 371 17.37 -20.14 30.89
CA ASN A 371 18.01 -20.53 29.62
C ASN A 371 17.16 -20.09 28.42
N SER A 372 15.84 -20.30 28.52
CA SER A 372 14.87 -20.06 27.44
C SER A 372 13.55 -19.53 27.99
N LEU A 373 12.98 -18.52 27.31
CA LEU A 373 11.66 -17.97 27.57
C LEU A 373 10.95 -17.68 26.24
N THR A 374 9.69 -18.11 26.11
CA THR A 374 8.86 -17.84 24.93
C THR A 374 7.57 -17.14 25.35
N LEU A 375 7.30 -15.96 24.79
CA LEU A 375 6.10 -15.14 25.06
C LEU A 375 5.36 -14.84 23.76
N LEU A 376 4.15 -15.37 23.56
CA LEU A 376 3.38 -15.19 22.31
C LEU A 376 1.99 -14.59 22.61
N ASN A 377 1.64 -13.46 21.99
CA ASN A 377 0.29 -12.88 22.05
C ASN A 377 -0.26 -12.58 23.47
N ASN A 378 0.60 -12.32 24.46
CA ASN A 378 0.16 -12.05 25.83
C ASN A 378 -0.17 -10.58 26.06
N ASN A 379 -1.19 -10.31 26.88
CA ASN A 379 -1.59 -8.96 27.27
C ASN A 379 -1.12 -8.65 28.70
N PHE A 380 -0.22 -7.67 28.84
CA PHE A 380 0.23 -7.15 30.12
C PHE A 380 -0.49 -5.82 30.42
N SER A 381 -1.11 -5.68 31.60
CA SER A 381 -1.83 -4.45 31.95
C SER A 381 -1.81 -4.17 33.45
N ASN A 382 -1.78 -2.90 33.85
CA ASN A 382 -1.83 -2.47 35.26
C ASN A 382 -0.77 -3.10 36.19
N ASN A 383 0.22 -3.83 35.68
CA ASN A 383 1.36 -4.25 36.50
C ASN A 383 2.22 -3.02 36.80
N THR A 384 3.10 -3.11 37.79
CA THR A 384 4.10 -2.04 37.99
C THR A 384 5.08 -1.96 36.82
N LYS A 385 5.43 -3.11 36.23
CA LYS A 385 6.25 -3.28 35.02
C LYS A 385 5.85 -4.54 34.26
N THR A 386 6.08 -4.58 32.95
CA THR A 386 5.77 -5.74 32.09
C THR A 386 6.55 -6.98 32.50
N GLY A 387 7.88 -6.94 32.38
CA GLY A 387 8.73 -8.03 32.84
C GLY A 387 10.21 -7.79 32.69
N ARG A 388 11.00 -8.77 33.14
CA ARG A 388 12.46 -8.72 33.14
C ARG A 388 13.08 -10.04 32.68
N VAL A 389 14.10 -9.97 31.85
CA VAL A 389 14.81 -11.12 31.25
C VAL A 389 16.32 -11.00 31.50
N GLY A 390 17.01 -12.12 31.72
CA GLY A 390 18.47 -12.16 31.73
C GLY A 390 19.06 -11.93 30.33
N ALA A 391 20.04 -11.05 30.20
CA ALA A 391 20.62 -10.62 28.91
C ALA A 391 21.12 -11.75 28.00
N GLY A 392 21.56 -12.88 28.59
CA GLY A 392 22.02 -14.07 27.89
C GLY A 392 20.97 -15.15 27.62
N ALA A 393 19.69 -14.92 27.90
CA ALA A 393 18.62 -15.89 27.67
C ALA A 393 18.25 -16.00 26.19
N ILE A 394 17.82 -17.19 25.75
CA ILE A 394 17.11 -17.38 24.49
C ILE A 394 15.69 -16.85 24.70
N PHE A 395 15.40 -15.65 24.19
CA PHE A 395 14.13 -14.96 24.40
C PHE A 395 13.37 -14.80 23.08
N ASN A 396 12.31 -15.58 22.89
CA ASN A 396 11.47 -15.55 21.69
C ASN A 396 10.15 -14.82 22.01
N HIS A 397 9.85 -13.70 21.33
CA HIS A 397 8.63 -12.96 21.60
C HIS A 397 7.96 -12.31 20.38
N SER A 398 6.64 -12.42 20.29
CA SER A 398 5.83 -11.79 19.24
C SER A 398 4.39 -11.57 19.68
N GLY A 399 3.79 -10.46 19.23
CA GLY A 399 2.37 -10.15 19.43
C GLY A 399 1.98 -9.75 20.87
N ASN A 400 2.93 -9.60 21.79
CA ASN A 400 2.63 -9.20 23.16
C ASN A 400 2.30 -7.69 23.24
N THR A 401 1.38 -7.31 24.11
CA THR A 401 0.98 -5.92 24.34
C THR A 401 1.22 -5.50 25.79
N SER A 402 1.46 -4.21 26.04
CA SER A 402 1.60 -3.68 27.40
C SER A 402 0.85 -2.36 27.60
N TYR A 403 0.06 -2.35 28.68
CA TYR A 403 -0.63 -1.19 29.26
C TYR A 403 -0.23 -1.02 30.72
N ASP A 404 1.03 -1.35 31.06
CA ASP A 404 1.53 -1.29 32.42
C ASP A 404 1.81 0.14 32.90
N THR A 405 1.98 0.28 34.22
CA THR A 405 2.05 1.59 34.89
C THR A 405 3.44 2.24 34.85
N THR A 406 4.51 1.48 34.60
CA THR A 406 5.83 1.96 34.15
C THR A 406 6.49 0.89 33.27
N ASN A 407 7.49 1.26 32.46
CA ASN A 407 8.33 0.35 31.67
C ASN A 407 7.53 -0.73 30.89
N ARG A 408 6.78 -0.26 29.88
CA ARG A 408 5.94 -1.04 28.95
C ARG A 408 6.75 -1.83 27.91
N GLY A 409 7.69 -2.62 28.40
CA GLY A 409 8.62 -3.39 27.58
C GLY A 409 9.47 -4.32 28.45
N PHE A 410 10.36 -5.08 27.82
CA PHE A 410 11.09 -6.13 28.52
C PHE A 410 12.39 -5.59 29.10
N GLU A 411 12.53 -5.54 30.43
CA GLU A 411 13.78 -5.11 31.08
C GLU A 411 14.88 -6.14 30.87
N ILE A 412 15.98 -5.74 30.22
CA ILE A 412 17.14 -6.60 29.96
C ILE A 412 18.29 -6.21 30.87
N THR A 413 18.89 -7.19 31.55
CA THR A 413 19.97 -6.96 32.52
C THR A 413 20.86 -8.20 32.71
N GLY A 414 22.10 -7.99 33.16
CA GLY A 414 23.07 -9.07 33.39
C GLY A 414 24.13 -9.18 32.30
N ILE A 415 24.50 -10.43 31.94
CA ILE A 415 25.65 -10.74 31.08
C ILE A 415 25.21 -11.65 29.93
N VAL A 416 25.60 -11.28 28.70
CA VAL A 416 25.54 -12.16 27.52
C VAL A 416 26.73 -13.13 27.56
N GLN A 417 26.46 -14.43 27.49
CA GLN A 417 27.47 -15.49 27.47
C GLN A 417 27.22 -16.43 26.28
N GLY A 418 28.20 -16.57 25.39
CA GLY A 418 28.02 -17.23 24.10
C GLY A 418 27.35 -16.33 23.06
N ASP A 419 26.78 -16.92 22.02
CA ASP A 419 26.13 -16.19 20.92
C ASP A 419 24.61 -16.07 21.18
N VAL A 420 24.11 -14.83 21.28
CA VAL A 420 22.72 -14.49 21.60
C VAL A 420 22.19 -13.50 20.56
N SER A 421 20.88 -13.55 20.30
CA SER A 421 20.18 -12.64 19.41
C SER A 421 19.05 -11.92 20.15
N TRP A 422 18.91 -10.62 19.93
CA TRP A 422 17.79 -9.80 20.40
C TRP A 422 16.96 -9.29 19.22
N HIS A 423 15.66 -9.09 19.47
CA HIS A 423 14.72 -8.43 18.58
C HIS A 423 13.68 -7.64 19.41
N SER A 424 12.88 -6.80 18.76
CA SER A 424 11.73 -6.13 19.41
C SER A 424 10.53 -6.04 18.46
N SER A 425 10.07 -7.20 18.00
CA SER A 425 8.97 -7.33 17.03
C SER A 425 7.58 -6.97 17.57
N ASP A 426 7.47 -6.67 18.87
CA ASP A 426 6.23 -6.31 19.54
C ASP A 426 6.43 -5.20 20.60
N LEU A 427 7.29 -5.41 21.60
CA LEU A 427 7.59 -4.44 22.66
C LEU A 427 9.09 -4.08 22.71
N PRO A 428 9.46 -2.82 23.04
CA PRO A 428 10.86 -2.41 23.18
C PRO A 428 11.64 -3.19 24.25
N LEU A 429 12.94 -3.36 24.03
CA LEU A 429 13.86 -3.88 25.05
C LEU A 429 14.43 -2.74 25.89
N ILE A 430 14.43 -2.87 27.21
CA ILE A 430 14.74 -1.77 28.15
C ILE A 430 15.98 -2.09 28.98
N ILE A 431 17.07 -1.35 28.79
CA ILE A 431 18.20 -1.32 29.73
C ILE A 431 17.90 -0.23 30.77
N ALA A 432 17.15 -0.62 31.81
CA ALA A 432 16.54 0.31 32.79
C ALA A 432 17.56 1.10 33.64
N ASP A 433 17.05 2.06 34.42
CA ASP A 433 17.84 2.98 35.26
C ASP A 433 19.02 2.33 36.00
N SER A 434 20.23 2.86 35.74
CA SER A 434 21.51 2.41 36.30
C SER A 434 21.89 0.93 36.04
N ASN A 435 21.16 0.18 35.21
CA ASN A 435 21.58 -1.15 34.76
C ASN A 435 22.74 -1.06 33.77
N ILE A 436 23.59 -2.09 33.79
CA ILE A 436 24.67 -2.29 32.84
C ILE A 436 24.52 -3.70 32.24
N VAL A 437 24.36 -3.79 30.92
CA VAL A 437 24.49 -5.08 30.21
C VAL A 437 25.93 -5.27 29.77
N TRP A 438 26.48 -6.45 30.06
CA TRP A 438 27.83 -6.84 29.65
C TRP A 438 27.77 -7.89 28.55
N ILE A 439 28.47 -7.68 27.44
CA ILE A 439 28.75 -8.73 26.46
C ILE A 439 30.10 -9.33 26.82
N GLY A 440 30.10 -10.53 27.39
CA GLY A 440 31.32 -11.16 27.92
C GLY A 440 32.37 -11.45 26.83
N ALA A 441 33.64 -11.55 27.23
CA ALA A 441 34.71 -11.97 26.33
C ALA A 441 34.35 -13.28 25.60
N SER A 442 34.65 -13.35 24.30
CA SER A 442 34.29 -14.47 23.42
C SER A 442 32.78 -14.77 23.30
N SER A 443 31.92 -13.80 23.58
CA SER A 443 30.46 -13.87 23.40
C SER A 443 30.00 -12.86 22.34
N THR A 444 28.90 -13.15 21.62
CA THR A 444 28.35 -12.27 20.58
C THR A 444 26.93 -11.86 20.93
N LEU A 445 26.63 -10.57 20.92
CA LEU A 445 25.25 -10.08 20.87
C LEU A 445 24.91 -9.64 19.45
N ASN A 446 23.89 -10.26 18.86
CA ASN A 446 23.32 -9.88 17.58
C ASN A 446 22.02 -9.11 17.83
N ILE A 447 21.83 -7.96 17.18
CA ILE A 447 20.58 -7.19 17.22
C ILE A 447 19.98 -7.15 15.82
N SER A 448 18.73 -7.62 15.73
CA SER A 448 18.00 -7.85 14.48
C SER A 448 17.50 -6.53 13.84
N PRO A 449 17.22 -6.48 12.52
CA PRO A 449 16.59 -5.33 11.88
C PRO A 449 15.33 -4.85 12.61
N GLY A 450 15.06 -3.54 12.59
CA GLY A 450 13.88 -2.92 13.20
C GLY A 450 13.86 -2.90 14.74
N SER A 451 14.90 -3.40 15.42
CA SER A 451 14.93 -3.47 16.88
C SER A 451 15.03 -2.10 17.56
N ILE A 452 14.36 -1.95 18.70
CA ILE A 452 14.30 -0.75 19.53
C ILE A 452 14.84 -1.10 20.92
N ILE A 453 16.01 -0.53 21.25
CA ILE A 453 16.67 -0.63 22.55
C ILE A 453 16.55 0.71 23.27
N LYS A 454 15.77 0.76 24.34
CA LYS A 454 15.59 1.95 25.18
C LYS A 454 16.46 1.89 26.44
N PHE A 455 17.10 3.01 26.75
CA PHE A 455 17.98 3.13 27.91
C PHE A 455 17.36 4.06 28.96
N GLY A 456 17.21 3.54 30.18
CA GLY A 456 16.86 4.34 31.35
C GLY A 456 18.01 5.24 31.80
N THR A 457 17.74 6.01 32.85
CA THR A 457 18.67 6.98 33.44
C THR A 457 20.01 6.32 33.77
N ALA A 458 21.08 6.76 33.10
CA ALA A 458 22.43 6.18 33.23
C ALA A 458 22.59 4.70 32.80
N GLY A 459 21.64 4.13 32.05
CA GLY A 459 21.79 2.79 31.46
C GLY A 459 23.02 2.72 30.54
N GLN A 460 23.76 1.61 30.58
CA GLN A 460 24.99 1.42 29.79
C GLN A 460 25.05 0.01 29.17
N MET A 461 25.70 -0.10 28.00
CA MET A 461 26.20 -1.39 27.48
C MET A 461 27.73 -1.40 27.50
N ILE A 462 28.34 -2.53 27.89
CA ILE A 462 29.79 -2.74 27.90
C ILE A 462 30.13 -3.99 27.10
N VAL A 463 31.09 -3.88 26.18
CA VAL A 463 31.46 -4.94 25.22
C VAL A 463 32.88 -5.43 25.48
N GLU A 464 33.01 -6.67 25.93
CA GLU A 464 34.27 -7.42 25.99
C GLU A 464 34.36 -8.48 24.87
N GLY A 465 33.22 -8.93 24.37
CA GLY A 465 33.10 -9.81 23.20
C GLY A 465 32.81 -9.04 21.89
N SER A 466 31.72 -9.38 21.23
CA SER A 466 31.30 -8.80 19.95
C SER A 466 29.88 -8.23 20.02
N LEU A 467 29.67 -7.02 19.51
CA LEU A 467 28.35 -6.45 19.24
C LEU A 467 28.13 -6.39 17.73
N VAL A 468 27.06 -7.02 17.25
CA VAL A 468 26.64 -7.04 15.85
C VAL A 468 25.25 -6.44 15.74
N ILE A 469 25.10 -5.39 14.94
CA ILE A 469 23.80 -4.75 14.67
C ILE A 469 23.60 -4.72 13.15
N ASN A 470 22.63 -5.49 12.67
CA ASN A 470 22.36 -5.66 11.25
C ASN A 470 21.01 -5.03 10.90
N GLY A 471 20.90 -3.70 10.98
CA GLY A 471 19.73 -2.99 10.47
C GLY A 471 19.66 -3.02 8.94
N THR A 472 18.53 -2.54 8.40
CA THR A 472 18.41 -2.18 6.98
C THR A 472 17.89 -0.75 6.85
N GLU A 473 17.86 -0.20 5.64
CA GLU A 473 17.30 1.12 5.36
C GLU A 473 15.81 1.24 5.77
N SER A 474 15.01 0.21 5.48
CA SER A 474 13.59 0.13 5.84
C SER A 474 13.34 -0.33 7.27
N ALA A 475 14.28 -1.04 7.90
CA ALA A 475 14.20 -1.57 9.26
C ALA A 475 15.46 -1.21 10.07
N LYS A 476 15.62 0.10 10.31
CA LYS A 476 16.73 0.67 11.09
C LYS A 476 16.65 0.24 12.56
N VAL A 477 17.79 0.08 13.22
CA VAL A 477 17.86 -0.27 14.66
C VAL A 477 18.04 0.99 15.50
N TYR A 478 17.28 1.13 16.59
CA TYR A 478 17.26 2.35 17.42
C TYR A 478 17.87 2.10 18.81
N LEU A 479 18.84 2.92 19.19
CA LEU A 479 19.39 3.02 20.55
C LEU A 479 19.06 4.41 21.08
N THR A 480 18.10 4.51 22.00
CA THR A 480 17.51 5.80 22.41
C THR A 480 17.14 5.87 23.90
N SER A 481 16.74 7.05 24.37
CA SER A 481 16.22 7.27 25.72
C SER A 481 14.93 6.50 25.98
N LEU A 482 14.73 6.05 27.22
CA LEU A 482 13.45 5.49 27.68
C LEU A 482 12.26 6.44 27.44
N LYS A 483 12.52 7.76 27.48
CA LYS A 483 11.56 8.87 27.31
C LYS A 483 11.26 9.21 25.85
N ASP A 484 11.82 8.47 24.88
CA ASP A 484 11.66 8.78 23.46
C ASP A 484 10.34 8.21 22.92
N ASP A 485 9.24 8.93 23.17
CA ASP A 485 7.90 8.59 22.65
C ASP A 485 7.87 8.42 21.12
N SER A 486 8.77 9.10 20.39
CA SER A 486 8.78 9.07 18.93
C SER A 486 9.20 7.72 18.34
N ILE A 487 9.89 6.88 19.13
CA ILE A 487 10.38 5.56 18.75
C ILE A 487 9.79 4.52 19.70
N GLY A 488 8.86 3.68 19.22
CA GLY A 488 8.26 2.61 20.02
C GLY A 488 7.29 3.08 21.13
N GLY A 489 6.86 4.35 21.11
CA GLY A 489 5.82 4.89 21.99
C GLY A 489 6.22 5.16 23.44
N ASP A 490 5.26 5.68 24.21
CA ASP A 490 5.34 6.00 25.65
C ASP A 490 5.63 4.75 26.50
N THR A 491 6.92 4.47 26.66
CA THR A 491 7.43 3.26 27.30
C THR A 491 7.57 3.44 28.82
N ASN A 492 7.81 4.66 29.27
CA ASN A 492 7.88 5.07 30.68
C ASN A 492 6.51 5.22 31.34
N ASN A 493 5.43 5.42 30.56
CA ASN A 493 4.10 5.80 31.05
C ASN A 493 4.08 7.14 31.81
N ASP A 494 4.70 8.16 31.22
CA ASP A 494 4.39 9.56 31.56
C ASP A 494 3.85 10.39 30.38
N GLY A 495 3.79 9.79 29.18
CA GLY A 495 3.45 10.48 27.94
C GLY A 495 4.36 11.69 27.73
N VAL A 496 3.81 12.78 27.22
CA VAL A 496 4.58 14.01 26.93
C VAL A 496 5.02 14.82 28.17
N VAL A 497 5.04 14.23 29.37
CA VAL A 497 5.47 14.90 30.62
C VAL A 497 7.00 15.00 30.67
N SER A 498 7.70 13.95 30.27
CA SER A 498 9.13 13.99 29.99
C SER A 498 9.39 14.03 28.48
N ALA A 499 10.60 14.44 28.11
CA ALA A 499 11.05 14.47 26.72
C ALA A 499 12.49 13.92 26.68
N PRO A 500 12.89 13.25 25.58
CA PRO A 500 14.20 12.66 25.48
C PRO A 500 15.26 13.77 25.34
N ALA A 501 16.35 13.66 26.11
CA ALA A 501 17.33 14.71 26.25
C ALA A 501 18.77 14.17 26.21
N PRO A 502 19.74 14.95 25.67
CA PRO A 502 21.15 14.62 25.81
C PRO A 502 21.51 14.38 27.30
N MET A 503 22.34 13.38 27.59
CA MET A 503 22.67 12.86 28.94
C MET A 503 21.66 11.91 29.60
N ASP A 504 20.59 11.48 28.90
CA ASP A 504 19.67 10.48 29.47
C ASP A 504 20.36 9.14 29.78
N TRP A 505 21.27 8.69 28.89
CA TRP A 505 21.99 7.42 29.04
C TRP A 505 23.51 7.51 28.79
N ASN A 506 24.25 6.46 29.19
CA ASN A 506 25.70 6.50 29.33
C ASN A 506 26.50 6.23 28.04
N GLY A 507 25.90 5.60 27.03
CA GLY A 507 26.59 5.12 25.82
C GLY A 507 26.95 3.63 25.81
N VAL A 508 27.67 3.20 24.77
CA VAL A 508 28.20 1.84 24.57
C VAL A 508 29.73 1.88 24.66
N GLU A 509 30.31 1.06 25.53
CA GLU A 509 31.76 1.06 25.80
C GLU A 509 32.44 -0.22 25.35
N PHE A 510 33.37 -0.10 24.40
CA PHE A 510 34.12 -1.21 23.81
C PHE A 510 35.47 -1.37 24.50
N LYS A 511 35.71 -2.54 25.12
CA LYS A 511 36.96 -2.87 25.81
C LYS A 511 38.05 -3.33 24.84
N SER A 512 39.29 -3.40 25.32
CA SER A 512 40.42 -3.89 24.52
C SER A 512 40.20 -5.32 24.04
N GLY A 513 40.31 -5.55 22.72
CA GLY A 513 40.08 -6.84 22.07
C GLY A 513 38.63 -7.14 21.68
N SER A 514 37.67 -6.25 22.02
CA SER A 514 36.28 -6.39 21.59
C SER A 514 36.08 -6.05 20.10
N THR A 515 34.91 -6.37 19.55
CA THR A 515 34.53 -6.02 18.17
C THR A 515 33.15 -5.38 18.12
N GLY A 516 32.95 -4.45 17.19
CA GLY A 516 31.65 -3.81 16.93
C GLY A 516 31.40 -3.69 15.44
N ASN A 517 30.42 -4.42 14.91
CA ASN A 517 30.00 -4.34 13.52
C ASN A 517 28.55 -3.85 13.48
N ILE A 518 28.32 -2.60 13.05
CA ILE A 518 27.03 -1.93 13.21
C ILE A 518 26.64 -1.28 11.88
N SER A 519 25.49 -1.68 11.34
CA SER A 519 24.92 -1.17 10.09
C SER A 519 23.49 -0.67 10.31
N TYR A 520 23.13 0.44 9.67
CA TYR A 520 21.76 1.03 9.66
C TYR A 520 21.14 1.19 11.05
N ALA A 521 21.80 1.96 11.92
CA ALA A 521 21.31 2.25 13.27
C ALA A 521 21.24 3.75 13.58
N VAL A 522 20.30 4.13 14.45
CA VAL A 522 20.15 5.50 14.99
C VAL A 522 20.52 5.49 16.46
N MET A 523 21.46 6.36 16.85
CA MET A 523 21.96 6.45 18.23
C MET A 523 21.79 7.87 18.76
N GLN A 524 20.88 8.04 19.72
CA GLN A 524 20.44 9.37 20.15
C GLN A 524 20.22 9.51 21.66
N TYR A 525 20.34 10.76 22.15
CA TYR A 525 20.15 11.16 23.55
C TYR A 525 21.18 10.61 24.56
N ALA A 526 22.28 10.04 24.09
CA ALA A 526 23.40 9.63 24.94
C ALA A 526 24.24 10.83 25.41
N GLY A 527 25.11 10.61 26.40
CA GLY A 527 26.02 11.66 26.85
C GLY A 527 26.76 11.44 28.18
N GLY A 528 26.41 10.38 28.92
CA GLY A 528 26.87 10.21 30.30
C GLY A 528 26.02 10.99 31.31
N PHE A 529 25.96 10.50 32.55
CA PHE A 529 25.02 10.96 33.57
C PHE A 529 25.70 11.74 34.72
N ASN A 530 24.94 12.54 35.48
CA ASN A 530 25.38 13.26 36.69
C ASN A 530 26.69 14.08 36.52
N GLY A 531 26.86 14.72 35.37
CA GLY A 531 28.02 15.56 35.07
C GLY A 531 29.29 14.81 34.65
N ILE A 532 29.24 13.48 34.53
CA ILE A 532 30.30 12.69 33.89
C ILE A 532 30.00 12.64 32.39
N SER A 533 30.70 13.46 31.62
CA SER A 533 30.62 13.46 30.15
C SER A 533 31.18 12.15 29.58
N ARG A 534 30.40 11.45 28.74
CA ARG A 534 30.78 10.21 28.03
C ARG A 534 30.29 10.27 26.59
N ALA A 535 31.05 9.66 25.68
CA ALA A 535 30.64 9.55 24.29
C ALA A 535 29.57 8.48 24.08
N VAL A 536 28.81 8.57 22.98
CA VAL A 536 27.83 7.54 22.57
C VAL A 536 28.54 6.21 22.35
N ILE A 537 29.69 6.25 21.66
CA ILE A 537 30.62 5.14 21.48
C ILE A 537 31.94 5.47 22.16
N TYR A 538 32.34 4.65 23.13
CA TYR A 538 33.57 4.82 23.89
C TYR A 538 34.55 3.66 23.64
N ASN A 539 35.48 3.83 22.69
CA ASN A 539 36.44 2.80 22.27
C ASN A 539 37.74 2.84 23.10
N LEU A 540 37.97 1.78 23.88
CA LEU A 540 39.16 1.57 24.71
C LEU A 540 40.13 0.51 24.15
N GLY A 541 39.96 0.09 22.89
CA GLY A 541 40.85 -0.87 22.23
C GLY A 541 40.15 -1.99 21.46
N GLY A 542 38.88 -1.82 21.09
CA GLY A 542 38.15 -2.70 20.20
C GLY A 542 38.32 -2.32 18.72
N ASN A 543 37.90 -3.23 17.84
CA ASN A 543 37.91 -3.04 16.39
C ASN A 543 36.47 -2.79 15.91
N LEU A 544 36.21 -1.59 15.39
CA LEU A 544 34.87 -1.11 15.05
C LEU A 544 34.73 -0.89 13.53
N THR A 545 33.59 -1.31 12.98
CA THR A 545 33.18 -1.08 11.59
C THR A 545 31.73 -0.63 11.60
N PHE A 546 31.49 0.64 11.27
CA PHE A 546 30.20 1.29 11.30
C PHE A 546 29.80 1.77 9.90
N ASN A 547 28.55 1.52 9.51
CA ASN A 547 28.02 1.88 8.20
C ASN A 547 26.57 2.38 8.31
N ASN A 548 26.19 3.44 7.59
CA ASN A 548 24.82 3.98 7.61
C ASN A 548 24.29 4.31 9.03
N ILE A 549 25.13 4.87 9.90
CA ILE A 549 24.76 5.22 11.29
C ILE A 549 24.33 6.68 11.39
N LYS A 550 23.24 6.97 12.11
CA LYS A 550 22.83 8.34 12.43
C LYS A 550 23.10 8.68 13.90
N PHE A 551 23.92 9.70 14.13
CA PHE A 551 24.19 10.24 15.45
C PHE A 551 23.46 11.58 15.64
N SER A 552 22.55 11.65 16.60
CA SER A 552 21.74 12.86 16.85
C SER A 552 21.38 13.11 18.31
N ASN A 553 21.28 14.40 18.67
CA ASN A 553 20.87 14.86 20.00
C ASN A 553 21.72 14.32 21.17
N ASN A 554 23.02 14.09 20.93
CA ASN A 554 23.96 13.57 21.93
C ASN A 554 24.73 14.71 22.63
N TYR A 555 25.05 14.54 23.91
CA TYR A 555 25.60 15.64 24.73
C TYR A 555 27.08 15.91 24.46
N ALA A 556 27.91 14.87 24.40
CA ALA A 556 29.35 14.98 24.45
C ALA A 556 29.96 14.82 23.06
N ASN A 557 30.80 13.79 22.90
CA ASN A 557 31.23 13.32 21.59
C ASN A 557 30.29 12.21 21.11
N ASP A 558 30.13 12.04 19.80
CA ASP A 558 29.46 10.85 19.28
C ASP A 558 30.40 9.63 19.42
N ILE A 559 31.64 9.76 18.92
CA ILE A 559 32.68 8.74 19.06
C ILE A 559 33.88 9.30 19.83
N TYR A 560 34.34 8.56 20.83
CA TYR A 560 35.62 8.76 21.49
C TYR A 560 36.49 7.50 21.34
N GLN A 561 37.69 7.64 20.76
CA GLN A 561 38.65 6.55 20.61
C GLN A 561 39.93 6.83 21.40
N ASN A 562 40.35 5.88 22.23
CA ASN A 562 41.60 5.93 22.98
C ASN A 562 42.66 4.94 22.45
N ALA A 563 42.22 3.82 21.89
CA ALA A 563 43.07 2.80 21.24
C ALA A 563 42.19 1.91 20.33
N GLY A 564 42.83 1.12 19.47
CA GLY A 564 42.13 0.21 18.55
C GLY A 564 41.82 0.87 17.20
N SER A 565 40.95 0.27 16.41
CA SER A 565 40.58 0.79 15.08
C SER A 565 39.10 1.10 14.99
N ALA A 566 38.74 2.18 14.30
CA ALA A 566 37.38 2.44 13.88
C ALA A 566 37.36 2.87 12.40
N VAL A 567 36.48 2.23 11.64
CA VAL A 567 36.10 2.61 10.28
C VAL A 567 34.62 2.99 10.30
N ILE A 568 34.28 4.20 9.87
CA ILE A 568 32.92 4.73 9.81
C ILE A 568 32.68 5.23 8.38
N THR A 569 31.62 4.76 7.72
CA THR A 569 31.25 5.18 6.36
C THR A 569 29.73 5.36 6.24
N HIS A 570 29.28 6.10 5.22
CA HIS A 570 27.88 6.34 4.87
C HIS A 570 27.01 6.87 6.04
N SER A 571 27.64 7.41 7.08
CA SER A 571 27.01 7.77 8.35
C SER A 571 26.77 9.27 8.46
N GLN A 572 25.76 9.66 9.23
CA GLN A 572 25.32 11.04 9.44
C GLN A 572 25.71 11.53 10.84
N PHE A 573 26.59 12.53 10.90
CA PHE A 573 26.90 13.26 12.12
C PHE A 573 26.14 14.60 12.12
N SER A 574 25.27 14.77 13.11
CA SER A 574 24.66 16.08 13.42
C SER A 574 25.49 16.82 14.49
N THR A 575 24.99 17.95 15.01
CA THR A 575 25.77 18.86 15.86
C THR A 575 26.02 18.32 17.27
N SER A 576 27.04 17.48 17.45
CA SER A 576 27.66 17.18 18.75
C SER A 576 28.02 18.47 19.51
N THR A 577 27.83 18.55 20.84
CA THR A 577 28.22 19.80 21.55
C THR A 577 29.75 19.96 21.71
N THR A 578 30.54 18.91 21.47
CA THR A 578 32.02 18.98 21.49
C THR A 578 32.71 18.45 20.23
N TYR A 579 32.58 17.16 19.88
CA TYR A 579 33.19 16.55 18.68
C TYR A 579 32.35 15.38 18.15
N ALA A 580 32.18 15.26 16.85
CA ALA A 580 31.65 14.02 16.26
C ALA A 580 32.63 12.85 16.49
N ILE A 581 33.92 13.08 16.24
CA ILE A 581 34.98 12.08 16.47
C ILE A 581 36.16 12.70 17.23
N PHE A 582 36.33 12.29 18.48
CA PHE A 582 37.50 12.61 19.29
C PHE A 582 38.43 11.40 19.37
N ASN A 583 39.52 11.42 18.59
CA ASN A 583 40.59 10.44 18.67
C ASN A 583 41.68 10.94 19.63
N ALA A 584 41.73 10.32 20.81
CA ALA A 584 42.80 10.48 21.80
C ALA A 584 43.98 9.51 21.56
N GLY A 585 43.79 8.50 20.70
CA GLY A 585 44.76 7.46 20.42
C GLY A 585 45.74 7.81 19.29
N THR A 586 46.79 6.99 19.18
CA THR A 586 47.76 7.05 18.07
C THR A 586 47.24 6.43 16.78
N ASP A 587 46.30 5.48 16.90
CA ASP A 587 45.75 4.73 15.77
C ASP A 587 44.71 5.58 15.03
N VAL A 588 44.82 5.65 13.70
CA VAL A 588 43.97 6.48 12.83
C VAL A 588 42.51 6.00 12.90
N VAL A 589 41.55 6.93 12.98
CA VAL A 589 40.14 6.66 12.67
C VAL A 589 39.89 6.95 11.19
N ASP A 590 39.28 6.02 10.47
CA ASP A 590 38.83 6.25 9.10
C ASP A 590 37.35 6.65 9.12
N ALA A 591 37.04 7.88 8.70
CA ALA A 591 35.71 8.46 8.70
C ALA A 591 35.40 9.16 7.36
N ARG A 592 35.92 8.61 6.26
CA ARG A 592 35.59 9.01 4.89
C ARG A 592 34.15 8.59 4.53
N GLU A 593 33.61 9.14 3.46
CA GLU A 593 32.29 8.80 2.92
C GLU A 593 31.14 9.04 3.90
N ASN A 594 31.27 10.03 4.81
CA ASN A 594 30.23 10.40 5.79
C ASN A 594 29.62 11.79 5.52
N TRP A 595 28.40 12.01 6.00
CA TRP A 595 27.75 13.32 6.04
C TRP A 595 28.03 14.02 7.37
N TRP A 596 28.46 15.28 7.29
CA TRP A 596 28.85 16.11 8.44
C TRP A 596 27.91 17.31 8.62
N GLY A 597 26.62 17.13 8.37
CA GLY A 597 25.59 18.17 8.53
C GLY A 597 25.69 19.36 7.56
N SER A 598 26.69 19.40 6.68
CA SER A 598 26.80 20.37 5.59
C SER A 598 27.76 19.89 4.49
N ASN A 599 27.60 20.43 3.29
CA ASN A 599 28.46 20.18 2.14
C ASN A 599 29.93 20.63 2.34
N ALA A 600 30.20 21.47 3.34
CA ALA A 600 31.55 21.94 3.68
C ALA A 600 32.36 20.96 4.56
N GLY A 601 31.79 19.81 4.93
CA GLY A 601 32.49 18.78 5.70
C GLY A 601 32.68 19.12 7.19
N PRO A 602 33.55 18.38 7.90
CA PRO A 602 33.74 18.54 9.35
C PRO A 602 34.63 19.74 9.71
N THR A 603 34.45 20.28 10.92
CA THR A 603 35.38 21.29 11.45
C THR A 603 36.67 20.60 11.93
N ILE A 604 37.82 20.90 11.32
CA ILE A 604 39.13 20.37 11.76
C ILE A 604 39.79 21.24 12.86
N PRO A 605 40.74 20.74 13.65
CA PRO A 605 41.28 21.47 14.82
C PRO A 605 41.94 22.82 14.53
N SER A 606 42.46 23.04 13.32
CA SER A 606 43.07 24.30 12.87
C SER A 606 42.04 25.40 12.53
N GLN A 607 40.76 25.04 12.36
CA GLN A 607 39.67 25.96 12.06
C GLN A 607 39.04 26.53 13.34
N PRO A 608 38.44 27.73 13.28
CA PRO A 608 37.59 28.22 14.37
C PRO A 608 36.36 27.31 14.55
N ILE A 609 35.81 27.27 15.75
CA ILE A 609 34.60 26.49 16.04
C ILE A 609 33.42 27.07 15.25
N GLY A 610 32.96 26.33 14.24
CA GLY A 610 31.77 26.61 13.45
C GLY A 610 30.56 25.77 13.88
N PRO A 611 29.48 25.77 13.09
CA PRO A 611 28.31 24.92 13.33
C PRO A 611 28.54 23.45 12.94
N ASN A 612 29.51 23.17 12.07
CA ASN A 612 29.76 21.82 11.54
C ASN A 612 30.37 20.90 12.63
N PRO A 613 30.01 19.60 12.68
CA PRO A 613 30.54 18.66 13.65
C PRO A 613 32.07 18.60 13.60
N ARG A 614 32.69 18.53 14.78
CA ARG A 614 34.15 18.71 14.91
C ARG A 614 34.88 17.38 14.98
N ILE A 615 36.08 17.32 14.40
CA ILE A 615 36.99 16.18 14.50
C ILE A 615 38.36 16.57 15.06
N THR A 616 39.19 15.57 15.31
CA THR A 616 40.58 15.68 15.79
C THR A 616 41.58 15.41 14.64
N GLU A 617 42.86 15.76 14.81
CA GLU A 617 43.85 15.71 13.72
C GLU A 617 44.15 14.29 13.19
N ASN A 618 43.83 13.25 13.97
CA ASN A 618 44.11 11.84 13.65
C ASN A 618 42.85 11.10 13.12
N VAL A 619 42.10 11.75 12.22
CA VAL A 619 40.86 11.26 11.61
C VAL A 619 40.91 11.53 10.11
N LEU A 620 40.72 10.50 9.27
CA LEU A 620 40.55 10.68 7.82
C LEU A 620 39.08 11.01 7.52
N TYR A 621 38.83 12.00 6.67
CA TYR A 621 37.46 12.46 6.36
C TYR A 621 37.26 12.87 4.89
N GLU A 622 38.28 12.76 4.02
CA GLU A 622 38.20 13.09 2.60
C GLU A 622 38.27 11.82 1.72
N PRO A 623 37.31 11.58 0.80
CA PRO A 623 36.12 12.39 0.52
C PRO A 623 35.06 12.29 1.64
N TRP A 624 34.17 13.27 1.69
CA TRP A 624 32.93 13.25 2.49
C TRP A 624 31.71 13.42 1.56
N ILE A 625 30.51 13.07 2.03
CA ILE A 625 29.28 13.16 1.21
C ILE A 625 28.93 14.65 0.99
N GLY A 626 28.76 15.07 -0.25
CA GLY A 626 28.54 16.48 -0.62
C GLY A 626 27.12 17.02 -0.36
N ARG A 627 26.15 16.14 -0.05
CA ARG A 627 24.71 16.43 0.08
C ARG A 627 24.14 15.73 1.30
N ASP A 628 23.06 16.26 1.88
CA ASP A 628 22.38 15.61 2.99
C ASP A 628 21.70 14.31 2.53
N PRO A 629 22.06 13.12 3.07
CA PRO A 629 21.46 11.85 2.65
C PRO A 629 20.02 11.64 3.13
N SER A 630 19.40 12.64 3.79
CA SER A 630 17.95 12.66 4.03
C SER A 630 17.14 13.41 2.97
N LEU A 631 17.80 14.01 1.97
CA LEU A 631 17.13 14.57 0.79
C LEU A 631 16.99 13.47 -0.30
N PRO A 632 15.80 13.28 -0.91
CA PRO A 632 15.60 12.27 -1.94
C PRO A 632 16.39 12.61 -3.22
N ASN A 633 16.54 11.67 -4.15
CA ASN A 633 17.21 11.95 -5.43
C ASN A 633 16.47 13.05 -6.20
N PRO A 634 17.18 13.92 -6.95
CA PRO A 634 16.53 14.84 -7.88
C PRO A 634 15.77 14.07 -8.96
N VAL A 635 14.55 14.49 -9.26
CA VAL A 635 13.65 13.89 -10.25
C VAL A 635 13.72 14.65 -11.56
N ILE A 636 13.75 13.92 -12.69
CA ILE A 636 13.64 14.49 -14.03
C ILE A 636 12.44 13.88 -14.75
N ILE A 637 11.49 14.74 -15.16
CA ILE A 637 10.42 14.34 -16.08
C ILE A 637 10.95 14.42 -17.52
N VAL A 638 10.95 13.27 -18.21
CA VAL A 638 11.39 13.07 -19.60
C VAL A 638 10.15 12.77 -20.45
N PRO A 639 9.57 13.77 -21.13
CA PRO A 639 8.25 13.66 -21.71
C PRO A 639 8.23 12.91 -23.05
N GLY A 640 7.02 12.61 -23.53
CA GLY A 640 6.80 11.98 -24.84
C GLY A 640 7.00 12.91 -26.04
N ILE A 641 6.71 12.37 -27.23
CA ILE A 641 6.63 13.16 -28.47
C ILE A 641 5.52 14.21 -28.36
N LEU A 642 5.67 15.35 -29.06
CA LEU A 642 4.75 16.51 -29.03
C LEU A 642 4.68 17.27 -27.69
N SER A 643 5.03 16.66 -26.55
CA SER A 643 4.88 17.24 -25.20
C SER A 643 5.83 18.39 -24.84
N SER A 644 6.63 18.92 -25.77
CA SER A 644 7.46 20.12 -25.55
C SER A 644 7.09 21.22 -26.54
N GLN A 645 7.01 22.46 -26.06
CA GLN A 645 6.79 23.63 -26.90
C GLN A 645 7.95 23.81 -27.88
N LEU A 646 7.64 24.18 -29.12
CA LEU A 646 8.63 24.60 -30.11
C LEU A 646 8.34 26.05 -30.50
N VAL A 647 9.33 26.92 -30.35
CA VAL A 647 9.25 28.35 -30.69
C VAL A 647 10.23 28.68 -31.80
N ASN A 648 9.95 29.69 -32.62
CA ASN A 648 10.89 30.12 -33.66
C ASN A 648 11.93 31.15 -33.15
N ALA A 649 12.89 31.52 -34.00
CA ALA A 649 13.97 32.47 -33.68
C ALA A 649 13.53 33.87 -33.22
N VAL A 650 12.25 34.24 -33.36
CA VAL A 650 11.68 35.49 -32.78
C VAL A 650 10.82 35.24 -31.54
N ASN A 651 10.96 34.06 -30.93
CA ASN A 651 10.23 33.58 -29.76
C ASN A 651 8.70 33.58 -29.96
N SER A 652 8.24 33.26 -31.17
CA SER A 652 6.83 32.96 -31.46
C SER A 652 6.60 31.46 -31.40
N GLU A 653 5.50 31.03 -30.78
CA GLU A 653 5.09 29.63 -30.75
C GLU A 653 4.84 29.08 -32.16
N VAL A 654 5.38 27.89 -32.43
CA VAL A 654 5.19 27.09 -33.65
C VAL A 654 4.49 25.78 -33.33
N TRP A 655 4.71 25.24 -32.12
CA TRP A 655 3.95 24.16 -31.51
C TRP A 655 3.75 24.44 -30.01
N PRO A 656 2.54 24.29 -29.44
CA PRO A 656 1.30 23.82 -30.08
C PRO A 656 0.62 24.88 -30.98
N ALA A 657 0.95 26.16 -30.82
CA ALA A 657 0.46 27.28 -31.64
C ALA A 657 -1.07 27.36 -31.73
N GLY A 658 -1.79 27.16 -30.63
CA GLY A 658 -3.24 26.90 -30.59
C GLY A 658 -4.20 27.98 -31.16
N VAL A 659 -3.69 29.14 -31.60
CA VAL A 659 -4.45 30.17 -32.34
C VAL A 659 -4.19 30.12 -33.85
N LEU A 660 -3.14 29.42 -34.30
CA LEU A 660 -2.78 29.18 -35.70
C LEU A 660 -3.34 27.85 -36.24
N LEU A 661 -3.73 26.92 -35.35
CA LEU A 661 -4.62 25.78 -35.64
C LEU A 661 -6.01 26.19 -36.20
N LEU A 662 -6.31 27.50 -36.23
CA LEU A 662 -7.45 28.08 -36.95
C LEU A 662 -7.17 28.31 -38.46
N SER A 663 -6.08 27.76 -38.99
CA SER A 663 -5.68 27.90 -40.40
C SER A 663 -6.10 26.65 -41.19
N PRO A 664 -6.92 26.77 -42.25
CA PRO A 664 -7.18 25.63 -43.12
C PRO A 664 -5.87 25.05 -43.68
N LEU A 665 -5.79 23.72 -43.77
CA LEU A 665 -4.65 22.93 -44.24
C LEU A 665 -3.35 23.09 -43.41
N ASP A 666 -3.43 23.64 -42.18
CA ASP A 666 -2.33 23.81 -41.22
C ASP A 666 -1.01 24.31 -41.79
N LEU A 667 -1.07 25.24 -42.75
CA LEU A 667 0.10 25.71 -43.50
C LEU A 667 1.21 26.33 -42.62
N HIS A 668 0.90 26.67 -41.37
CA HIS A 668 1.86 27.18 -40.39
C HIS A 668 2.83 26.09 -39.85
N LEU A 669 2.40 24.83 -39.80
CA LEU A 669 3.21 23.69 -39.34
C LEU A 669 4.34 23.32 -40.30
N ASN A 670 4.36 23.83 -41.53
CA ASN A 670 5.47 23.62 -42.47
C ASN A 670 6.84 24.13 -41.94
N GLN A 671 6.85 24.95 -40.87
CA GLN A 671 8.06 25.33 -40.12
C GLN A 671 8.67 24.16 -39.30
N LEU A 672 7.91 23.09 -39.05
CA LEU A 672 8.35 21.91 -38.31
C LEU A 672 9.05 20.88 -39.21
N SER A 673 8.92 20.97 -40.54
CA SER A 673 9.55 20.07 -41.51
C SER A 673 11.08 20.07 -41.39
N LEU A 674 11.68 18.88 -41.41
CA LEU A 674 13.15 18.72 -41.41
C LEU A 674 13.72 18.51 -42.82
N LEU A 675 15.04 18.72 -42.96
CA LEU A 675 15.80 18.37 -44.17
C LEU A 675 15.88 16.85 -44.37
N GLU A 676 16.21 16.42 -45.58
CA GLU A 676 16.28 15.00 -46.00
C GLU A 676 17.31 14.15 -45.21
N ASP A 677 18.26 14.78 -44.52
CA ASP A 677 19.23 14.13 -43.62
C ASP A 677 18.73 13.93 -42.18
N GLY A 678 17.55 14.48 -41.85
CA GLY A 678 16.96 14.49 -40.51
C GLY A 678 17.29 15.74 -39.67
N VAL A 679 17.85 16.80 -40.26
CA VAL A 679 18.33 18.00 -39.54
C VAL A 679 17.41 19.21 -39.75
N THR A 680 17.30 20.10 -38.76
CA THR A 680 16.51 21.34 -38.86
C THR A 680 17.05 22.27 -39.95
N PRO A 681 16.20 22.74 -40.91
CA PRO A 681 16.58 23.75 -41.88
C PRO A 681 16.80 25.09 -41.17
N SER A 682 18.07 25.47 -41.04
CA SER A 682 18.59 26.60 -40.22
C SER A 682 18.19 26.58 -38.74
N SER A 683 18.86 27.40 -37.93
CA SER A 683 18.76 27.39 -36.45
C SER A 683 17.52 28.14 -35.94
N ASP A 684 16.39 27.98 -36.63
CA ASP A 684 15.22 28.85 -36.50
C ASP A 684 14.10 28.27 -35.62
N ILE A 685 14.27 27.06 -35.09
CA ILE A 685 13.41 26.45 -34.05
C ILE A 685 14.23 26.26 -32.76
N GLN A 686 13.60 26.53 -31.62
CA GLN A 686 14.14 26.39 -30.27
C GLN A 686 13.11 25.69 -29.36
N VAL A 687 13.62 24.98 -28.35
CA VAL A 687 12.80 24.29 -27.34
C VAL A 687 12.29 25.30 -26.32
N GLY A 688 10.97 25.30 -26.07
CA GLY A 688 10.31 26.08 -25.02
C GLY A 688 10.11 25.27 -23.74
N ASN A 689 8.99 25.47 -23.07
CA ASN A 689 8.65 24.73 -21.85
C ASN A 689 8.10 23.33 -22.15
N LEU A 690 8.04 22.49 -21.11
CA LEU A 690 7.17 21.30 -21.08
C LEU A 690 5.70 21.74 -21.29
N ILE A 691 4.93 20.94 -22.01
CA ILE A 691 3.48 21.07 -22.08
C ILE A 691 2.88 20.17 -21.00
N ASP A 692 2.57 20.76 -19.85
CA ASP A 692 2.01 20.04 -18.69
C ASP A 692 0.51 19.75 -18.80
N SER A 693 -0.21 20.59 -19.56
CA SER A 693 -1.66 20.58 -19.72
C SER A 693 -2.09 21.39 -20.95
N ILE A 694 -3.20 21.00 -21.59
CA ILE A 694 -3.92 21.80 -22.60
C ILE A 694 -5.43 21.70 -22.33
N GLY A 695 -6.10 22.83 -22.18
CA GLY A 695 -7.54 22.85 -21.90
C GLY A 695 -7.86 22.24 -20.53
N ASP A 696 -8.64 21.15 -20.52
CA ASP A 696 -8.88 20.32 -19.34
C ASP A 696 -8.05 19.01 -19.34
N SER A 697 -7.21 18.81 -20.37
CA SER A 697 -6.40 17.60 -20.53
C SER A 697 -5.05 17.77 -19.83
N ASP A 698 -4.82 16.95 -18.81
CA ASP A 698 -3.68 16.99 -17.89
C ASP A 698 -2.67 15.88 -18.26
N PHE A 699 -1.47 16.27 -18.70
CA PHE A 699 -0.40 15.35 -19.10
C PHE A 699 0.55 15.05 -17.95
N PHE A 700 1.02 16.11 -17.30
CA PHE A 700 2.02 16.08 -16.22
C PHE A 700 1.70 17.04 -15.07
N LEU A 701 0.72 17.93 -15.20
CA LEU A 701 0.42 18.96 -14.20
C LEU A 701 -0.09 18.34 -12.88
N GLY A 702 -0.99 17.37 -12.94
CA GLY A 702 -1.46 16.62 -11.77
C GLY A 702 -0.35 15.81 -11.11
N LEU A 703 0.59 15.27 -11.88
CA LEU A 703 1.78 14.56 -11.38
C LEU A 703 2.78 15.51 -10.71
N SER A 704 3.14 16.64 -11.33
CA SER A 704 4.12 17.57 -10.79
C SER A 704 3.63 18.21 -9.48
N ASN A 705 2.38 18.69 -9.44
CA ASN A 705 1.77 19.22 -8.21
C ASN A 705 1.77 18.19 -7.07
N LEU A 706 1.59 16.90 -7.38
CA LEU A 706 1.61 15.85 -6.38
C LEU A 706 3.04 15.58 -5.86
N ILE A 707 4.03 15.51 -6.75
CA ILE A 707 5.45 15.36 -6.36
C ILE A 707 5.90 16.54 -5.50
N GLU A 708 5.57 17.79 -5.88
CA GLU A 708 5.86 18.99 -5.08
C GLU A 708 5.15 18.97 -3.72
N SER A 709 3.93 18.42 -3.64
CA SER A 709 3.22 18.30 -2.36
C SER A 709 3.90 17.36 -1.35
N GLN A 710 4.79 16.47 -1.81
CA GLN A 710 5.62 15.61 -0.96
C GLN A 710 6.95 16.27 -0.53
N GLY A 711 7.17 17.54 -0.89
CA GLY A 711 8.32 18.35 -0.42
C GLY A 711 9.36 18.68 -1.48
N TYR A 712 9.25 18.11 -2.69
CA TYR A 712 10.03 18.53 -3.86
C TYR A 712 9.67 19.97 -4.29
N GLN A 713 10.58 20.62 -5.02
CA GLN A 713 10.42 21.98 -5.54
C GLN A 713 11.00 22.07 -6.97
N GLU A 714 10.21 22.61 -7.90
CA GLU A 714 10.64 22.81 -9.28
C GLU A 714 11.93 23.66 -9.35
N ASN A 715 12.90 23.22 -10.15
CA ASN A 715 14.24 23.80 -10.33
C ASN A 715 15.18 23.71 -9.10
N SER A 716 14.78 23.04 -8.01
CA SER A 716 15.65 22.65 -6.89
C SER A 716 16.02 21.18 -6.98
N ASP A 717 15.01 20.32 -7.03
CA ASP A 717 15.12 18.87 -6.98
C ASP A 717 14.04 18.17 -7.83
N LEU A 718 12.97 18.85 -8.25
CA LEU A 718 12.15 18.46 -9.40
C LEU A 718 12.57 19.24 -10.65
N PHE A 719 12.82 18.56 -11.76
CA PHE A 719 13.24 19.16 -13.02
C PHE A 719 12.46 18.62 -14.21
N MET A 720 12.24 19.49 -15.20
CA MET A 720 11.70 19.11 -16.50
C MET A 720 12.84 19.01 -17.53
N PHE A 721 12.74 18.05 -18.45
CA PHE A 721 13.60 17.96 -19.64
C PHE A 721 12.75 18.07 -20.92
N PRO A 722 12.25 19.27 -21.28
CA PRO A 722 11.68 19.48 -22.60
C PRO A 722 12.77 19.39 -23.67
N TYR A 723 12.42 18.88 -24.85
CA TYR A 723 13.37 18.67 -25.96
C TYR A 723 12.71 18.80 -27.34
N ASP A 724 13.52 18.92 -28.41
CA ASP A 724 13.00 18.96 -29.78
C ASP A 724 12.65 17.55 -30.25
N TRP A 725 11.40 17.16 -29.97
CA TRP A 725 10.82 15.84 -30.20
C TRP A 725 10.77 15.39 -31.66
N ARG A 726 11.20 16.23 -32.61
CA ARG A 726 11.33 15.89 -34.03
C ARG A 726 12.65 15.19 -34.36
N LEU A 727 13.67 15.32 -33.50
CA LEU A 727 15.05 14.95 -33.78
C LEU A 727 15.38 13.51 -33.37
N ASP A 728 16.54 13.03 -33.83
CA ASP A 728 17.07 11.69 -33.57
C ASP A 728 17.34 11.46 -32.08
N LEU A 729 16.80 10.37 -31.52
CA LEU A 729 16.93 10.02 -30.11
C LEU A 729 18.39 9.82 -29.66
N GLN A 730 19.32 9.45 -30.55
CA GLN A 730 20.74 9.38 -30.18
C GLN A 730 21.36 10.77 -29.93
N ILE A 731 20.90 11.81 -30.63
CA ILE A 731 21.34 13.20 -30.38
C ILE A 731 20.70 13.71 -29.08
N LEU A 732 19.42 13.40 -28.87
CA LEU A 732 18.68 13.81 -27.67
C LEU A 732 19.23 13.16 -26.39
N ALA A 733 19.75 11.93 -26.46
CA ALA A 733 20.37 11.24 -25.31
C ALA A 733 21.59 11.98 -24.74
N LEU A 734 22.37 12.65 -25.60
CA LEU A 734 23.47 13.53 -25.16
C LEU A 734 22.93 14.75 -24.39
N GLY A 735 21.82 15.34 -24.83
CA GLY A 735 21.16 16.44 -24.12
C GLY A 735 20.64 16.03 -22.74
N LEU A 736 20.04 14.84 -22.64
CA LEU A 736 19.60 14.28 -21.36
C LEU A 736 20.78 14.06 -20.41
N LYS A 737 21.90 13.51 -20.92
CA LYS A 737 23.15 13.35 -20.17
C LYS A 737 23.69 14.69 -19.64
N GLU A 738 23.74 15.73 -20.49
CA GLU A 738 24.19 17.05 -20.08
C GLU A 738 23.27 17.68 -19.01
N LYS A 739 21.95 17.43 -19.09
CA LYS A 739 20.98 17.84 -18.06
C LYS A 739 21.18 17.11 -16.73
N ILE A 740 21.42 15.79 -16.76
CA ILE A 740 21.67 14.96 -15.57
C ILE A 740 22.92 15.46 -14.83
N GLU A 741 24.04 15.65 -15.54
CA GLU A 741 25.28 16.12 -14.90
C GLU A 741 25.17 17.59 -14.43
N GLN A 742 24.40 18.45 -15.11
CA GLN A 742 24.06 19.78 -14.59
C GLN A 742 23.32 19.69 -13.24
N ILE A 743 22.33 18.81 -13.13
CA ILE A 743 21.53 18.63 -11.92
C ILE A 743 22.37 18.05 -10.77
N LYS A 744 23.22 17.06 -11.05
CA LYS A 744 24.15 16.50 -10.06
C LYS A 744 25.09 17.57 -9.50
N VAL A 745 25.65 18.43 -10.36
CA VAL A 745 26.49 19.58 -9.94
C VAL A 745 25.70 20.65 -9.17
N LEU A 746 24.45 20.92 -9.54
CA LEU A 746 23.58 21.91 -8.87
C LEU A 746 23.15 21.46 -7.48
N THR A 747 22.83 20.18 -7.31
CA THR A 747 22.20 19.61 -6.11
C THR A 747 23.18 18.91 -5.16
N GLY A 748 24.38 18.57 -5.66
CA GLY A 748 25.34 17.71 -4.97
C GLY A 748 24.95 16.22 -4.95
N ALA A 749 23.95 15.81 -5.74
CA ALA A 749 23.50 14.42 -5.79
C ALA A 749 24.41 13.53 -6.64
N GLU A 750 24.54 12.27 -6.28
CA GLU A 750 25.32 11.28 -7.05
C GLU A 750 24.49 10.63 -8.16
N LYS A 751 23.18 10.51 -7.96
CA LYS A 751 22.20 9.96 -8.91
C LYS A 751 20.96 10.84 -9.03
N VAL A 752 20.17 10.60 -10.07
CA VAL A 752 18.82 11.17 -10.28
C VAL A 752 17.80 10.04 -10.50
N ASP A 753 16.52 10.36 -10.34
CA ASP A 753 15.41 9.50 -10.71
C ASP A 753 14.74 10.03 -11.99
N LEU A 754 14.43 9.15 -12.93
CA LEU A 754 13.88 9.50 -14.24
C LEU A 754 12.42 9.03 -14.33
N VAL A 755 11.49 9.97 -14.59
CA VAL A 755 10.10 9.67 -14.90
C VAL A 755 9.89 9.91 -16.39
N ALA A 756 9.78 8.85 -17.19
CA ALA A 756 9.69 8.95 -18.63
C ALA A 756 8.36 8.44 -19.18
N HIS A 757 7.84 9.12 -20.20
CA HIS A 757 6.56 8.79 -20.82
C HIS A 757 6.70 8.61 -22.33
N SER A 758 6.03 7.59 -22.88
CA SER A 758 5.97 7.35 -24.33
C SER A 758 7.39 7.29 -24.93
N MET A 759 7.65 8.05 -25.99
CA MET A 759 8.98 8.18 -26.61
C MET A 759 10.11 8.57 -25.63
N GLY A 760 9.79 9.19 -24.50
CA GLY A 760 10.74 9.50 -23.43
C GLY A 760 11.41 8.26 -22.83
N GLY A 761 10.72 7.12 -22.74
CA GLY A 761 11.31 5.87 -22.24
C GLY A 761 12.33 5.27 -23.21
N LEU A 762 12.11 5.39 -24.52
CA LEU A 762 13.09 5.02 -25.55
C LEU A 762 14.35 5.90 -25.44
N LEU A 763 14.16 7.20 -25.15
CA LEU A 763 15.24 8.14 -24.92
C LEU A 763 16.05 7.79 -23.65
N VAL A 764 15.40 7.33 -22.58
CA VAL A 764 16.10 6.80 -21.39
C VAL A 764 16.85 5.50 -21.71
N LYS A 765 16.24 4.54 -22.43
CA LYS A 765 16.95 3.32 -22.88
C LYS A 765 18.20 3.67 -23.72
N LYS A 766 18.11 4.67 -24.61
CA LYS A 766 19.26 5.15 -25.39
C LYS A 766 20.32 5.87 -24.56
N TYR A 767 19.93 6.64 -23.54
CA TYR A 767 20.87 7.21 -22.56
C TYR A 767 21.63 6.10 -21.81
N LEU A 768 20.94 5.09 -21.29
CA LEU A 768 21.56 3.96 -20.57
C LEU A 768 22.51 3.17 -21.50
N LYS A 769 22.12 2.97 -22.76
CA LYS A 769 22.94 2.33 -23.79
C LYS A 769 24.28 3.02 -24.01
N ASP A 770 24.26 4.35 -24.16
CA ASP A 770 25.43 5.14 -24.60
C ASP A 770 26.29 5.67 -23.43
N TYR A 771 25.73 5.80 -22.22
CA TYR A 771 26.40 6.42 -21.07
C TYR A 771 26.38 5.61 -19.76
N GLY A 772 25.59 4.54 -19.68
CA GLY A 772 25.48 3.69 -18.48
C GLY A 772 24.48 4.20 -17.43
N GLY A 773 24.37 3.47 -16.31
CA GLY A 773 23.41 3.73 -15.23
C GLY A 773 23.99 4.43 -13.99
N ASP A 774 25.29 4.75 -13.97
CA ASP A 774 25.98 5.26 -12.77
C ASP A 774 25.37 6.57 -12.22
N SER A 775 24.75 7.39 -13.07
CA SER A 775 24.08 8.65 -12.68
C SER A 775 22.56 8.50 -12.44
N VAL A 776 21.98 7.30 -12.50
CA VAL A 776 20.52 7.07 -12.37
C VAL A 776 20.23 6.01 -11.30
N ASP A 777 19.25 6.22 -10.43
CA ASP A 777 18.78 5.21 -9.47
C ASP A 777 17.45 4.59 -9.92
N VAL A 778 16.37 5.38 -9.96
CA VAL A 778 15.05 4.92 -10.44
C VAL A 778 14.78 5.33 -11.88
N PHE A 779 14.14 4.44 -12.63
CA PHE A 779 13.50 4.70 -13.92
C PHE A 779 12.02 4.28 -13.84
N LEU A 780 11.11 5.26 -13.83
CA LEU A 780 9.67 5.05 -13.94
C LEU A 780 9.28 5.25 -15.40
N ASP A 781 8.86 4.17 -16.06
CA ASP A 781 8.58 4.08 -17.49
C ASP A 781 7.06 4.00 -17.72
N ILE A 782 6.49 4.87 -18.57
CA ILE A 782 5.03 5.06 -18.67
C ILE A 782 4.59 4.99 -20.13
N GLY A 783 3.91 3.90 -20.51
CA GLY A 783 3.33 3.73 -21.85
C GLY A 783 4.35 3.76 -22.99
N THR A 784 5.59 3.37 -22.74
CA THR A 784 6.68 3.45 -23.72
C THR A 784 6.56 2.38 -24.81
N PRO A 785 6.61 2.74 -26.12
CA PRO A 785 6.56 1.77 -27.20
C PRO A 785 7.92 1.10 -27.43
N HIS A 786 8.32 0.17 -26.55
CA HIS A 786 9.66 -0.45 -26.57
C HIS A 786 9.99 -1.21 -27.85
N THR A 787 8.98 -1.67 -28.58
CA THR A 787 9.11 -2.30 -29.92
C THR A 787 8.35 -1.50 -30.99
N GLY A 788 8.10 -0.21 -30.75
CA GLY A 788 7.42 0.70 -31.67
C GLY A 788 5.89 0.61 -31.65
N SER A 789 5.23 1.41 -32.48
CA SER A 789 3.76 1.45 -32.64
C SER A 789 3.34 1.53 -34.11
N PRO A 790 2.34 0.73 -34.55
CA PRO A 790 1.74 0.87 -35.87
C PRO A 790 1.17 2.27 -36.18
N LYS A 791 0.86 3.12 -35.18
CA LYS A 791 0.41 4.50 -35.42
C LYS A 791 1.49 5.35 -36.11
N ALA A 792 2.78 5.06 -35.90
CA ALA A 792 3.86 5.71 -36.65
C ALA A 792 3.84 5.38 -38.16
N PHE A 793 3.46 4.14 -38.53
CA PHE A 793 3.26 3.75 -39.92
C PHE A 793 2.06 4.48 -40.54
N LYS A 794 0.98 4.69 -39.78
CA LYS A 794 -0.17 5.51 -40.22
C LYS A 794 0.28 6.94 -40.51
N ILE A 795 0.94 7.61 -39.55
CA ILE A 795 1.45 8.99 -39.69
C ILE A 795 2.28 9.15 -40.97
N LEU A 796 3.22 8.24 -41.22
CA LEU A 796 4.12 8.34 -42.37
C LEU A 796 3.45 8.08 -43.72
N ASN A 797 2.48 7.15 -43.83
CA ASN A 797 1.90 6.73 -45.11
C ASN A 797 0.56 7.40 -45.42
N TYR A 798 -0.31 7.57 -44.42
CA TYR A 798 -1.71 7.99 -44.59
C TYR A 798 -2.02 9.34 -43.92
N GLY A 799 -1.19 9.77 -42.96
CA GLY A 799 -1.44 10.96 -42.16
C GLY A 799 -2.28 10.64 -40.92
N ASP A 800 -2.33 11.59 -39.99
CA ASP A 800 -2.97 11.42 -38.69
C ASP A 800 -3.34 12.79 -38.10
N ASN A 801 -4.37 12.85 -37.24
CA ASN A 801 -4.70 14.09 -36.51
C ASN A 801 -3.93 14.22 -35.19
N LEU A 802 -3.05 13.26 -34.84
CA LEU A 802 -2.26 13.22 -33.60
C LEU A 802 -3.13 13.37 -32.33
N ASP A 803 -4.36 12.85 -32.38
CA ASP A 803 -5.40 12.97 -31.34
C ASP A 803 -5.74 14.44 -30.95
N ALA A 804 -5.41 15.40 -31.81
CA ALA A 804 -5.48 16.83 -31.51
C ALA A 804 -6.88 17.32 -31.09
N THR A 805 -7.96 16.77 -31.63
CA THR A 805 -9.33 17.13 -31.23
C THR A 805 -9.61 16.82 -29.76
N PHE A 806 -9.01 15.78 -29.18
CA PHE A 806 -9.13 15.48 -27.75
C PHE A 806 -8.39 16.50 -26.86
N PHE A 807 -7.28 17.07 -27.34
CA PHE A 807 -6.52 18.09 -26.59
C PHE A 807 -7.09 19.51 -26.75
N PHE A 808 -7.46 19.91 -27.98
CA PHE A 808 -7.89 21.28 -28.28
C PHE A 808 -9.42 21.46 -28.25
N LYS A 809 -10.22 20.38 -28.17
CA LYS A 809 -11.68 20.35 -27.98
C LYS A 809 -12.55 21.11 -29.00
N LEU A 810 -11.96 21.58 -30.10
CA LEU A 810 -12.67 22.36 -31.14
C LEU A 810 -11.96 22.38 -32.51
N LEU A 811 -10.79 21.74 -32.64
CA LEU A 811 -9.91 21.84 -33.80
C LEU A 811 -9.18 20.50 -34.02
N GLY A 812 -9.13 20.04 -35.27
CA GLY A 812 -8.29 18.91 -35.65
C GLY A 812 -6.88 19.34 -36.06
N LEU A 813 -6.18 18.39 -36.68
CA LEU A 813 -4.97 18.63 -37.46
C LEU A 813 -5.17 18.03 -38.85
N ASP A 814 -4.81 18.80 -39.87
CA ASP A 814 -4.81 18.38 -41.27
C ASP A 814 -3.89 17.17 -41.45
N GLY A 815 -4.47 15.98 -41.64
CA GLY A 815 -3.72 14.73 -41.70
C GLY A 815 -2.66 14.72 -42.82
N ASP A 816 -2.95 15.39 -43.94
CA ASP A 816 -1.98 15.59 -45.03
C ASP A 816 -0.83 16.54 -44.63
N ARG A 817 -1.06 17.59 -43.83
CA ARG A 817 0.01 18.40 -43.23
C ARG A 817 0.88 17.56 -42.32
N VAL A 818 0.28 16.77 -41.42
CA VAL A 818 1.02 15.88 -40.49
C VAL A 818 1.86 14.87 -41.26
N LYS A 819 1.29 14.27 -42.31
CA LYS A 819 2.01 13.41 -43.28
C LYS A 819 3.16 14.15 -43.95
N ILE A 820 2.98 15.39 -44.42
CA ILE A 820 4.01 16.18 -45.08
C ILE A 820 5.18 16.52 -44.14
N ILE A 821 4.92 16.99 -42.92
CA ILE A 821 5.98 17.44 -42.01
C ILE A 821 6.79 16.28 -41.40
N SER A 822 6.14 15.12 -41.18
CA SER A 822 6.75 13.95 -40.54
C SER A 822 7.74 13.19 -41.44
N GLN A 823 7.73 13.40 -42.76
CA GLN A 823 8.55 12.61 -43.71
C GLN A 823 10.04 12.57 -43.40
N ASN A 824 10.57 13.58 -42.71
CA ASN A 824 11.99 13.71 -42.37
C ASN A 824 12.27 13.77 -40.86
N MET A 825 11.31 13.46 -39.98
CA MET A 825 11.50 13.48 -38.51
C MET A 825 12.06 12.12 -38.03
N PRO A 826 13.35 11.99 -37.64
CA PRO A 826 13.91 10.68 -37.28
C PRO A 826 13.17 10.00 -36.13
N SER A 827 12.65 10.78 -35.17
CA SER A 827 11.86 10.28 -34.05
C SER A 827 10.61 9.50 -34.47
N ILE A 828 9.93 9.90 -35.55
CA ILE A 828 8.75 9.18 -36.07
C ILE A 828 9.17 7.82 -36.67
N TYR A 829 10.34 7.74 -37.30
CA TYR A 829 10.87 6.46 -37.78
C TYR A 829 11.35 5.57 -36.61
N GLN A 830 11.95 6.17 -35.58
CA GLN A 830 12.34 5.51 -34.30
C GLN A 830 11.12 5.16 -33.40
N LEU A 831 9.90 5.31 -33.91
CA LEU A 831 8.64 4.84 -33.32
C LEU A 831 7.93 3.78 -34.19
N LEU A 832 8.48 3.40 -35.35
CA LEU A 832 7.94 2.32 -36.18
C LEU A 832 8.07 0.96 -35.48
N PRO A 833 7.18 -0.02 -35.76
CA PRO A 833 7.30 -1.36 -35.21
C PRO A 833 8.65 -2.00 -35.54
N SER A 834 9.37 -2.41 -34.50
CA SER A 834 10.71 -2.97 -34.60
C SER A 834 10.70 -4.45 -34.98
N ARG A 835 11.89 -5.07 -35.09
CA ARG A 835 12.02 -6.52 -35.35
C ARG A 835 11.31 -7.35 -34.28
N ASN A 836 11.49 -6.98 -33.00
CA ASN A 836 10.88 -7.68 -31.87
C ASN A 836 9.33 -7.59 -31.87
N TYR A 837 8.72 -6.58 -32.52
CA TYR A 837 7.25 -6.51 -32.65
C TYR A 837 6.66 -7.68 -33.47
N PHE A 838 7.46 -8.26 -34.37
CA PHE A 838 7.06 -9.39 -35.21
C PHE A 838 7.09 -10.73 -34.45
N ASP A 839 7.74 -10.80 -33.27
CA ASP A 839 7.72 -12.02 -32.45
C ASP A 839 6.32 -12.30 -31.87
N ASP A 840 5.57 -11.26 -31.48
CA ASP A 840 4.17 -11.37 -31.04
C ASP A 840 3.17 -11.42 -32.21
N THR A 841 3.38 -10.62 -33.26
CA THR A 841 2.36 -10.36 -34.29
C THR A 841 2.56 -11.08 -35.63
N GLN A 842 3.77 -11.60 -35.90
CA GLN A 842 4.26 -12.15 -37.17
C GLN A 842 4.27 -11.19 -38.37
N TYR A 843 3.40 -10.18 -38.40
CA TYR A 843 3.33 -9.11 -39.41
C TYR A 843 2.46 -7.97 -38.87
N TYR A 844 2.70 -6.72 -39.31
CA TYR A 844 1.77 -5.60 -39.07
C TYR A 844 1.25 -4.93 -40.34
N VAL A 845 1.72 -5.37 -41.52
CA VAL A 845 1.19 -4.95 -42.83
C VAL A 845 0.91 -6.19 -43.67
N SER A 846 -0.24 -6.21 -44.33
CA SER A 846 -0.59 -7.21 -45.33
C SER A 846 -1.02 -6.52 -46.62
N ASP A 847 -0.36 -6.85 -47.73
CA ASP A 847 -0.74 -6.42 -49.07
C ASP A 847 -1.44 -7.59 -49.78
N MET A 848 -2.67 -7.37 -50.24
CA MET A 848 -3.48 -8.34 -50.98
C MET A 848 -3.56 -8.05 -52.49
N THR A 849 -3.05 -6.89 -52.94
CA THR A 849 -3.28 -6.33 -54.28
C THR A 849 -2.77 -7.24 -55.41
N ASN A 850 -1.74 -8.03 -55.14
CA ASN A 850 -1.08 -8.93 -56.10
C ASN A 850 -1.07 -10.40 -55.63
N GLY A 851 -1.89 -10.75 -54.63
CA GLY A 851 -1.85 -12.02 -53.91
C GLY A 851 -1.68 -11.80 -52.40
N THR A 852 -1.84 -12.85 -51.59
CA THR A 852 -1.78 -12.74 -50.11
C THR A 852 -0.34 -12.64 -49.59
N ASN A 853 0.18 -11.42 -49.50
CA ASN A 853 1.50 -11.13 -48.93
C ASN A 853 1.35 -10.43 -47.57
N ARG A 854 1.36 -11.24 -46.50
CA ARG A 854 1.60 -10.74 -45.13
C ARG A 854 3.09 -10.42 -45.02
N LEU A 855 3.44 -9.14 -44.94
CA LEU A 855 4.81 -8.68 -45.10
C LEU A 855 5.63 -8.97 -43.84
N ASP A 856 6.82 -9.57 -44.00
CA ASP A 856 7.80 -9.66 -42.91
C ASP A 856 8.47 -8.30 -42.59
N TYR A 857 9.42 -8.26 -41.66
CA TYR A 857 10.10 -7.02 -41.27
C TYR A 857 10.87 -6.37 -42.44
N GLU A 858 11.62 -7.15 -43.23
CA GLU A 858 12.38 -6.62 -44.37
C GLU A 858 11.42 -6.23 -45.51
N GLU A 859 10.39 -7.02 -45.78
CA GLU A 859 9.37 -6.72 -46.79
C GLU A 859 8.58 -5.45 -46.43
N THR A 860 8.26 -5.24 -45.14
CA THR A 860 7.59 -4.01 -44.67
C THR A 860 8.53 -2.80 -44.74
N LYS A 861 9.82 -3.00 -44.47
CA LYS A 861 10.86 -1.96 -44.58
C LYS A 861 11.07 -1.54 -46.04
N ASP A 862 11.12 -2.49 -46.96
CA ASP A 862 11.20 -2.22 -48.40
C ASP A 862 9.89 -1.64 -48.96
N TYR A 863 8.71 -2.03 -48.43
CA TYR A 863 7.43 -1.38 -48.71
C TYR A 863 7.49 0.12 -48.38
N LEU A 864 7.92 0.51 -47.17
CA LEU A 864 8.07 1.92 -46.78
C LEU A 864 8.96 2.71 -47.76
N LYS A 865 10.09 2.11 -48.18
CA LYS A 865 11.00 2.71 -49.17
C LYS A 865 10.35 2.82 -50.56
N SER A 866 9.57 1.81 -50.98
CA SER A 866 8.81 1.82 -52.24
C SER A 866 7.74 2.91 -52.28
N GLN A 867 7.11 3.20 -51.14
CA GLN A 867 6.18 4.31 -50.96
C GLN A 867 6.90 5.67 -50.86
N GLY A 868 8.21 5.72 -51.07
CA GLY A 868 9.00 6.94 -51.06
C GLY A 868 9.09 7.62 -49.68
N ARG A 869 8.99 6.84 -48.59
CA ARG A 869 9.41 7.34 -47.26
C ARG A 869 10.94 7.48 -47.23
N ASN A 870 11.51 8.19 -46.26
CA ASN A 870 12.94 8.50 -46.25
C ASN A 870 13.80 7.25 -45.95
N ASN A 871 14.38 6.65 -46.99
CA ASN A 871 15.21 5.44 -46.90
C ASN A 871 16.28 5.51 -45.79
N THR A 872 16.92 6.67 -45.62
CA THR A 872 18.00 6.85 -44.63
C THR A 872 17.47 6.76 -43.20
N LEU A 873 16.29 7.33 -42.94
CA LEU A 873 15.67 7.30 -41.61
C LEU A 873 15.02 5.94 -41.31
N VAL A 874 14.49 5.26 -42.33
CA VAL A 874 14.05 3.86 -42.25
C VAL A 874 15.20 2.94 -41.81
N ASP A 875 16.39 3.07 -42.42
CA ASP A 875 17.54 2.24 -42.04
C ASP A 875 18.14 2.63 -40.67
N ARG A 876 18.19 3.92 -40.31
CA ARG A 876 18.61 4.36 -38.96
C ARG A 876 17.68 3.87 -37.85
N ALA A 877 16.38 3.73 -38.11
CA ALA A 877 15.43 3.20 -37.12
C ALA A 877 15.68 1.71 -36.85
N ASP A 878 15.98 0.93 -37.89
CA ASP A 878 16.40 -0.47 -37.77
C ASP A 878 17.69 -0.60 -36.94
N GLU A 879 18.70 0.23 -37.21
CA GLU A 879 19.93 0.32 -36.41
C GLU A 879 19.67 0.70 -34.94
N PHE A 880 18.81 1.69 -34.69
CA PHE A 880 18.43 2.14 -33.35
C PHE A 880 17.76 1.05 -32.51
N HIS A 881 16.75 0.37 -33.06
CA HIS A 881 16.04 -0.71 -32.36
C HIS A 881 16.94 -1.93 -32.09
N GLN A 882 17.82 -2.29 -33.03
CA GLN A 882 18.84 -3.34 -32.80
C GLN A 882 19.77 -3.03 -31.62
N GLU A 883 19.99 -1.76 -31.28
CA GLU A 883 20.78 -1.38 -30.11
C GLU A 883 20.01 -1.42 -28.79
N ILE A 884 18.73 -1.02 -28.76
CA ILE A 884 18.02 -0.73 -27.50
C ILE A 884 16.86 -1.66 -27.13
N ASP A 885 16.24 -2.40 -28.06
CA ASP A 885 15.00 -3.15 -27.77
C ASP A 885 15.19 -4.10 -26.58
N ASN A 886 16.23 -4.93 -26.69
CA ASN A 886 16.62 -5.96 -25.73
C ASN A 886 17.46 -5.40 -24.55
N LEU A 887 17.48 -4.09 -24.30
CA LEU A 887 18.19 -3.48 -23.18
C LEU A 887 17.44 -3.71 -21.86
N ASN A 888 18.12 -4.36 -20.91
CA ASN A 888 17.67 -4.51 -19.53
C ASN A 888 18.29 -3.42 -18.63
N PRO A 889 17.52 -2.49 -18.04
CA PRO A 889 18.07 -1.47 -17.14
C PRO A 889 18.75 -2.04 -15.88
N ALA A 890 18.35 -3.24 -15.44
CA ALA A 890 18.95 -3.86 -14.25
C ALA A 890 20.42 -4.25 -14.47
N ASP A 891 20.84 -4.53 -15.72
CA ASP A 891 22.24 -4.79 -16.08
C ASP A 891 23.13 -3.54 -15.89
N TYR A 892 22.50 -2.35 -15.82
CA TYR A 892 23.12 -1.06 -15.57
C TYR A 892 22.95 -0.58 -14.10
N GLY A 893 22.38 -1.40 -13.22
CA GLY A 893 22.16 -1.05 -11.82
C GLY A 893 21.04 -0.04 -11.57
N VAL A 894 20.07 0.06 -12.49
CA VAL A 894 18.91 0.97 -12.41
C VAL A 894 17.66 0.19 -11.98
N ARG A 895 16.91 0.72 -11.01
CA ARG A 895 15.63 0.16 -10.52
C ARG A 895 14.50 0.64 -11.42
N THR A 896 13.80 -0.27 -12.11
CA THR A 896 12.80 0.11 -13.12
C THR A 896 11.39 -0.28 -12.71
N TYR A 897 10.42 0.60 -12.94
CA TYR A 897 9.00 0.38 -12.71
C TYR A 897 8.25 0.71 -14.00
N ASN A 898 7.49 -0.23 -14.57
CA ASN A 898 6.79 -0.06 -15.84
C ASN A 898 5.28 0.13 -15.62
N PHE A 899 4.71 1.18 -16.21
CA PHE A 899 3.27 1.46 -16.24
C PHE A 899 2.73 1.21 -17.66
N VAL A 900 2.05 0.07 -17.80
CA VAL A 900 1.56 -0.48 -19.08
C VAL A 900 0.09 -0.13 -19.25
N GLY A 901 -0.22 0.76 -20.19
CA GLY A 901 -1.61 1.07 -20.54
C GLY A 901 -2.29 -0.07 -21.31
N CYS A 902 -3.51 -0.41 -20.93
CA CYS A 902 -4.29 -1.50 -21.52
C CYS A 902 -5.80 -1.22 -21.51
N GLY A 903 -6.57 -2.02 -22.23
CA GLY A 903 -8.04 -1.97 -22.27
C GLY A 903 -8.63 -0.98 -23.29
N THR A 904 -7.80 -0.35 -24.11
CA THR A 904 -8.22 0.60 -25.14
C THR A 904 -7.93 0.03 -26.55
N PRO A 905 -8.89 0.06 -27.49
CA PRO A 905 -8.66 -0.37 -28.87
C PRO A 905 -7.50 0.42 -29.50
N THR A 906 -6.46 -0.27 -29.96
CA THR A 906 -5.22 0.32 -30.47
C THR A 906 -4.88 -0.29 -31.82
N ILE A 907 -4.41 0.48 -32.82
CA ILE A 907 -4.07 -0.09 -34.13
C ILE A 907 -2.92 -1.11 -33.99
N GLY A 908 -3.17 -2.35 -34.42
CA GLY A 908 -2.20 -3.44 -34.40
C GLY A 908 -1.65 -3.82 -35.78
N GLN A 909 -2.52 -3.84 -36.80
CA GLN A 909 -2.17 -4.29 -38.16
C GLN A 909 -2.97 -3.54 -39.24
N PHE A 910 -2.36 -3.33 -40.41
CA PHE A 910 -2.97 -2.76 -41.61
C PHE A 910 -3.13 -3.81 -42.72
N TYR A 911 -4.22 -3.73 -43.47
CA TYR A 911 -4.50 -4.59 -44.61
C TYR A 911 -4.86 -3.74 -45.83
N ILE A 912 -4.10 -3.89 -46.91
CA ILE A 912 -4.33 -3.24 -48.20
C ILE A 912 -5.07 -4.27 -49.07
N LEU A 913 -6.36 -4.05 -49.32
CA LEU A 913 -7.26 -5.07 -49.88
C LEU A 913 -7.53 -4.90 -51.38
N GLU A 914 -7.63 -3.66 -51.85
CA GLU A 914 -7.85 -3.30 -53.26
C GLU A 914 -7.14 -1.96 -53.53
N ASP A 915 -6.40 -1.85 -54.63
CA ASP A 915 -5.73 -0.62 -55.09
C ASP A 915 -6.46 -0.04 -56.33
N GLY A 916 -6.45 1.28 -56.48
CA GLY A 916 -7.13 1.98 -57.57
C GLY A 916 -7.55 3.41 -57.22
N VAL A 917 -8.65 3.87 -57.82
CA VAL A 917 -9.17 5.24 -57.61
C VAL A 917 -9.85 5.41 -56.25
N HIS A 918 -10.42 4.32 -55.71
CA HIS A 918 -10.99 4.24 -54.37
C HIS A 918 -10.43 2.97 -53.71
N PRO A 919 -9.20 3.02 -53.16
CA PRO A 919 -8.56 1.87 -52.54
C PRO A 919 -9.33 1.44 -51.29
N ILE A 920 -9.33 0.13 -51.04
CA ILE A 920 -10.02 -0.49 -49.90
C ILE A 920 -8.97 -0.98 -48.91
N TYR A 921 -9.02 -0.45 -47.69
CA TYR A 921 -8.18 -0.90 -46.57
C TYR A 921 -9.01 -1.67 -45.52
N ASN A 922 -8.33 -2.33 -44.59
CA ASN A 922 -8.88 -2.73 -43.31
C ASN A 922 -7.82 -2.59 -42.21
N ILE A 923 -8.24 -2.45 -40.95
CA ILE A 923 -7.34 -2.39 -39.79
C ILE A 923 -7.75 -3.42 -38.75
N ARG A 924 -6.79 -4.09 -38.12
CA ARG A 924 -7.03 -4.83 -36.88
C ARG A 924 -6.68 -3.93 -35.70
N MET A 925 -7.66 -3.67 -34.85
CA MET A 925 -7.40 -3.15 -33.51
C MET A 925 -7.03 -4.31 -32.56
N ILE A 926 -6.05 -4.07 -31.70
CA ILE A 926 -5.55 -4.96 -30.65
C ILE A 926 -5.56 -4.21 -29.31
N ASN A 927 -5.24 -4.91 -28.22
CA ASN A 927 -5.19 -4.33 -26.89
C ASN A 927 -3.99 -3.37 -26.70
N GLY A 928 -4.21 -2.24 -26.04
CA GLY A 928 -3.22 -1.22 -25.73
C GLY A 928 -3.85 -0.01 -25.02
N ASP A 929 -3.26 1.17 -25.19
CA ASP A 929 -3.69 2.44 -24.56
C ASP A 929 -4.26 3.50 -25.54
N GLY A 930 -4.58 3.06 -26.76
CA GLY A 930 -5.02 3.89 -27.89
C GLY A 930 -3.87 4.29 -28.84
N THR A 931 -2.62 4.23 -28.41
CA THR A 931 -1.44 4.54 -29.24
C THR A 931 -0.39 3.44 -29.24
N VAL A 932 -0.13 2.81 -28.10
CA VAL A 932 0.90 1.77 -27.92
C VAL A 932 0.23 0.43 -27.65
N PRO A 933 0.46 -0.59 -28.51
CA PRO A 933 0.02 -1.96 -28.24
C PRO A 933 0.60 -2.51 -26.93
N LEU A 934 -0.21 -3.27 -26.19
CA LEU A 934 0.14 -3.85 -24.89
C LEU A 934 1.53 -4.49 -24.89
N LYS A 935 1.85 -5.31 -25.91
CA LYS A 935 3.12 -6.02 -26.03
C LYS A 935 4.33 -5.12 -26.27
N SER A 936 4.15 -3.98 -26.93
CA SER A 936 5.21 -2.98 -27.08
C SER A 936 5.49 -2.27 -25.75
N ALA A 937 4.46 -2.03 -24.93
CA ALA A 937 4.64 -1.49 -23.57
C ALA A 937 5.18 -2.53 -22.55
N GLU A 938 4.86 -3.82 -22.70
CA GLU A 938 5.40 -4.90 -21.86
C GLU A 938 6.89 -5.22 -22.13
N ALA A 939 7.46 -4.81 -23.27
CA ALA A 939 8.79 -5.21 -23.73
C ALA A 939 9.97 -4.46 -23.06
N ILE A 940 9.97 -4.42 -21.72
CA ILE A 940 11.09 -3.99 -20.87
C ILE A 940 11.14 -4.85 -19.60
N THR A 941 12.35 -5.17 -19.14
CA THR A 941 12.54 -5.82 -17.83
C THR A 941 12.45 -4.79 -16.70
N ALA A 942 11.50 -4.98 -15.80
CA ALA A 942 11.24 -4.08 -14.67
C ALA A 942 11.22 -4.86 -13.33
N SER A 943 11.44 -4.15 -12.22
CA SER A 943 11.29 -4.66 -10.86
C SER A 943 9.82 -4.87 -10.48
N SER A 944 8.93 -4.01 -11.00
CA SER A 944 7.47 -4.14 -10.95
C SER A 944 6.86 -3.66 -12.26
N THR A 945 5.76 -4.28 -12.67
CA THR A 945 4.91 -3.82 -13.79
C THR A 945 3.49 -3.58 -13.28
N TYR A 946 2.93 -2.43 -13.61
CA TYR A 946 1.58 -2.01 -13.24
C TYR A 946 0.74 -1.79 -14.50
N TYR A 947 -0.40 -2.47 -14.60
CA TYR A 947 -1.29 -2.43 -15.73
C TYR A 947 -2.40 -1.41 -15.50
N VAL A 948 -2.45 -0.38 -16.34
CA VAL A 948 -3.41 0.73 -16.25
C VAL A 948 -4.57 0.43 -17.19
N ARG A 949 -5.72 0.02 -16.64
CA ARG A 949 -6.92 -0.37 -17.40
C ARG A 949 -7.68 0.85 -17.90
N SER A 950 -8.24 0.73 -19.11
CA SER A 950 -8.90 1.81 -19.86
C SER A 950 -8.01 3.05 -20.03
N ALA A 951 -6.71 2.84 -20.20
CA ALA A 951 -5.73 3.91 -20.30
C ALA A 951 -5.92 4.76 -21.55
N GLN A 952 -5.68 6.06 -21.41
CA GLN A 952 -5.54 7.01 -22.51
C GLN A 952 -4.09 7.47 -22.57
N HIS A 953 -3.36 7.04 -23.61
CA HIS A 953 -1.90 7.17 -23.75
C HIS A 953 -1.31 8.49 -23.20
N ALA A 954 -1.84 9.63 -23.68
CA ALA A 954 -1.25 10.94 -23.42
C ALA A 954 -1.39 11.44 -21.98
N ILE A 955 -2.50 11.14 -21.30
CA ILE A 955 -2.78 11.60 -19.93
C ILE A 955 -2.41 10.58 -18.84
N MET A 956 -1.79 9.46 -19.24
CA MET A 956 -1.41 8.37 -18.33
C MET A 956 -0.55 8.82 -17.15
N PRO A 957 0.48 9.70 -17.29
CA PRO A 957 1.33 10.09 -16.15
C PRO A 957 0.58 10.85 -15.05
N SER A 958 -0.41 11.68 -15.42
CA SER A 958 -1.28 12.41 -14.48
C SER A 958 -2.53 11.63 -14.05
N THR A 959 -2.76 10.41 -14.54
CA THR A 959 -3.94 9.59 -14.18
C THR A 959 -3.87 9.17 -12.71
N SER A 960 -5.01 9.15 -12.00
CA SER A 960 -5.05 8.73 -10.59
C SER A 960 -4.73 7.25 -10.43
N GLY A 961 -4.12 6.88 -9.31
CA GLY A 961 -3.39 5.64 -9.11
C GLY A 961 -1.99 5.71 -9.70
N VAL A 962 -1.85 6.13 -10.97
CA VAL A 962 -0.55 6.18 -11.66
C VAL A 962 0.35 7.24 -11.01
N ARG A 963 -0.10 8.51 -10.97
CA ARG A 963 0.66 9.57 -10.30
C ARG A 963 0.84 9.33 -8.80
N ASP A 964 -0.15 8.70 -8.17
CA ASP A 964 -0.18 8.46 -6.73
C ASP A 964 0.89 7.43 -6.33
N LEU A 965 1.05 6.38 -7.14
CA LEU A 965 2.09 5.35 -7.01
C LEU A 965 3.48 5.86 -7.45
N ILE A 966 3.58 6.71 -8.49
CA ILE A 966 4.84 7.37 -8.86
C ILE A 966 5.35 8.24 -7.69
N ALA A 967 4.47 9.04 -7.08
CA ALA A 967 4.84 9.89 -5.95
C ALA A 967 5.27 9.09 -4.71
N GLU A 968 4.67 7.92 -4.45
CA GLU A 968 5.13 7.00 -3.39
C GLU A 968 6.55 6.48 -3.68
N ILE A 969 6.79 5.93 -4.87
CA ILE A 969 8.07 5.32 -5.25
C ILE A 969 9.22 6.34 -5.16
N LEU A 970 8.96 7.60 -5.56
CA LEU A 970 9.93 8.70 -5.51
C LEU A 970 10.19 9.25 -4.09
N THR A 971 9.38 8.90 -3.09
CA THR A 971 9.47 9.52 -1.75
C THR A 971 9.78 8.54 -0.63
N SER A 972 9.43 7.25 -0.79
CA SER A 972 9.79 6.04 0.00
C SER A 972 10.21 6.22 1.48
N THR A 973 9.53 7.13 2.19
CA THR A 973 9.73 7.43 3.62
C THR A 973 8.57 6.95 4.49
N SER A 974 7.48 6.47 3.85
CA SER A 974 6.36 5.82 4.52
C SER A 974 6.73 4.41 4.99
N THR A 975 6.28 4.04 6.18
CA THR A 975 6.30 2.64 6.68
C THR A 975 5.06 1.85 6.28
N GLN A 976 4.13 2.46 5.53
CA GLN A 976 2.95 1.83 4.95
C GLN A 976 2.99 2.01 3.42
N SER A 977 2.93 0.90 2.69
CA SER A 977 2.81 0.91 1.23
C SER A 977 1.41 1.35 0.79
N LEU A 978 1.30 2.02 -0.36
CA LEU A 978 0.03 2.38 -0.97
C LEU A 978 -0.82 1.14 -1.23
N ASP A 979 -2.07 1.16 -0.75
CA ASP A 979 -3.04 0.12 -1.09
C ASP A 979 -3.55 0.34 -2.52
N ILE A 980 -2.85 -0.24 -3.48
CA ILE A 980 -3.22 -0.20 -4.90
C ILE A 980 -4.59 -0.82 -5.19
N SER A 981 -5.17 -1.62 -4.28
CA SER A 981 -6.52 -2.18 -4.46
C SER A 981 -7.63 -1.13 -4.34
N ALA A 982 -7.32 0.06 -3.81
CA ALA A 982 -8.20 1.23 -3.85
C ALA A 982 -8.41 1.79 -5.27
N TYR A 983 -7.55 1.44 -6.24
CA TYR A 983 -7.56 1.97 -7.61
C TYR A 983 -8.01 0.89 -8.60
N SER A 984 -9.30 0.87 -8.95
CA SER A 984 -9.90 -0.12 -9.87
C SER A 984 -9.28 -0.14 -11.28
N ASN A 985 -8.64 0.98 -11.67
CA ASN A 985 -7.92 1.14 -12.93
C ASN A 985 -6.48 0.61 -12.91
N ILE A 986 -5.97 0.04 -11.80
CA ILE A 986 -4.60 -0.48 -11.72
C ILE A 986 -4.59 -1.96 -11.27
N ALA A 987 -3.66 -2.74 -11.81
CA ALA A 987 -3.35 -4.10 -11.38
C ALA A 987 -1.85 -4.41 -11.49
N THR A 988 -1.38 -5.43 -10.78
CA THR A 988 0.01 -5.96 -10.87
C THR A 988 0.17 -7.07 -11.93
N ASP A 989 -0.91 -7.42 -12.61
CA ASP A 989 -0.94 -8.42 -13.68
C ASP A 989 -1.95 -8.01 -14.76
N SER A 990 -1.83 -8.63 -15.94
CA SER A 990 -2.62 -8.29 -17.12
C SER A 990 -4.06 -8.85 -17.10
N THR A 991 -4.57 -9.38 -15.98
CA THR A 991 -5.95 -9.88 -15.91
C THR A 991 -6.93 -8.73 -16.07
N GLY A 992 -7.89 -8.87 -16.99
CA GLY A 992 -8.81 -7.80 -17.36
C GLY A 992 -8.19 -6.71 -18.26
N CYS A 993 -6.94 -6.88 -18.71
CA CYS A 993 -6.46 -6.20 -19.91
C CYS A 993 -6.98 -6.93 -21.15
N THR A 994 -8.20 -6.59 -21.57
CA THR A 994 -8.80 -6.99 -22.84
C THR A 994 -9.42 -5.77 -23.49
N ILE A 995 -9.55 -5.74 -24.82
CA ILE A 995 -10.46 -4.78 -25.45
C ILE A 995 -11.88 -5.10 -24.93
N PRO A 996 -12.71 -4.11 -24.56
CA PRO A 996 -14.12 -4.34 -24.24
C PRO A 996 -14.86 -5.00 -25.41
N ASP A 997 -16.01 -5.63 -25.16
CA ASP A 997 -16.90 -6.02 -26.26
C ASP A 997 -17.38 -4.78 -27.03
N GLY A 998 -17.56 -4.91 -28.35
CA GLY A 998 -17.90 -3.77 -29.20
C GLY A 998 -18.05 -4.12 -30.67
N ARG A 999 -18.05 -3.10 -31.52
CA ARG A 999 -18.15 -3.25 -32.98
C ARG A 999 -17.25 -2.27 -33.71
N ILE A 1000 -16.55 -2.72 -34.75
CA ILE A 1000 -15.85 -1.84 -35.69
C ILE A 1000 -16.77 -1.63 -36.90
N VAL A 1001 -17.24 -0.41 -37.09
CA VAL A 1001 -17.96 0.01 -38.31
C VAL A 1001 -16.94 0.64 -39.26
N SER A 1002 -16.90 0.21 -40.51
CA SER A 1002 -16.05 0.84 -41.53
C SER A 1002 -16.81 1.19 -42.80
N PHE A 1003 -16.62 2.42 -43.27
CA PHE A 1003 -17.11 2.91 -44.57
C PHE A 1003 -15.91 3.19 -45.48
N HIS A 1004 -15.92 2.59 -46.66
CA HIS A 1004 -14.87 2.73 -47.65
C HIS A 1004 -15.21 3.89 -48.62
N SER A 1005 -14.21 4.59 -49.17
CA SER A 1005 -14.44 5.78 -50.03
C SER A 1005 -15.33 5.48 -51.25
N PRO A 1006 -16.13 6.44 -51.77
CA PRO A 1006 -16.15 7.88 -51.45
C PRO A 1006 -17.36 8.33 -50.61
N ILE A 1007 -17.40 7.95 -49.34
CA ILE A 1007 -18.37 8.41 -48.34
C ILE A 1007 -17.67 8.79 -47.04
N ASP A 1008 -18.25 9.69 -46.25
CA ASP A 1008 -17.87 9.96 -44.86
C ASP A 1008 -18.68 9.10 -43.88
N LEU A 1009 -18.17 8.92 -42.66
CA LEU A 1009 -18.80 8.14 -41.58
C LEU A 1009 -19.10 9.08 -40.41
N HIS A 1010 -20.34 9.10 -39.96
CA HIS A 1010 -20.80 9.92 -38.84
C HIS A 1010 -21.49 9.02 -37.81
N ILE A 1011 -21.04 9.05 -36.57
CA ILE A 1011 -21.60 8.31 -35.45
C ILE A 1011 -22.29 9.31 -34.52
N TYR A 1012 -23.53 9.06 -34.13
CA TYR A 1012 -24.22 9.81 -33.08
C TYR A 1012 -24.67 8.89 -31.95
N ASP A 1013 -24.50 9.32 -30.70
CA ASP A 1013 -25.10 8.64 -29.55
C ASP A 1013 -26.56 9.11 -29.29
N SER A 1014 -27.21 8.51 -28.29
CA SER A 1014 -28.58 8.86 -27.89
C SER A 1014 -28.73 10.24 -27.23
N SER A 1015 -27.63 10.91 -26.89
CA SER A 1015 -27.59 12.29 -26.39
C SER A 1015 -27.41 13.33 -27.51
N GLY A 1016 -26.96 12.88 -28.70
CA GLY A 1016 -26.61 13.74 -29.82
C GLY A 1016 -25.13 14.15 -29.88
N ASN A 1017 -24.25 13.53 -29.06
CA ASN A 1017 -22.81 13.67 -29.21
C ASN A 1017 -22.36 12.99 -30.51
N HIS A 1018 -21.30 13.49 -31.15
CA HIS A 1018 -20.87 13.06 -32.49
C HIS A 1018 -19.42 12.55 -32.52
N ALA A 1019 -19.16 11.57 -33.38
CA ALA A 1019 -17.81 11.19 -33.80
C ALA A 1019 -17.76 10.99 -35.32
N GLY A 1020 -16.87 11.71 -36.00
CA GLY A 1020 -16.83 11.80 -37.47
C GLY A 1020 -16.18 13.10 -37.95
N PRO A 1021 -16.20 13.41 -39.26
CA PRO A 1021 -15.72 14.69 -39.77
C PRO A 1021 -16.70 15.83 -39.45
N ASP A 1022 -16.16 16.98 -39.06
CA ASP A 1022 -16.88 18.21 -38.74
C ASP A 1022 -17.22 19.04 -40.01
N GLY A 1023 -17.65 20.30 -39.83
CA GLY A 1023 -17.93 21.23 -40.93
C GLY A 1023 -16.71 21.74 -41.71
N ASN A 1024 -15.49 21.48 -41.25
CA ASN A 1024 -14.22 21.79 -41.93
C ASN A 1024 -13.57 20.54 -42.55
N GLY A 1025 -13.91 19.34 -42.06
CA GLY A 1025 -13.32 18.05 -42.42
C GLY A 1025 -12.43 17.44 -41.31
N ASP A 1026 -12.32 18.10 -40.16
CA ASP A 1026 -11.56 17.63 -39.00
C ASP A 1026 -12.32 16.53 -38.26
N ILE A 1027 -11.61 15.52 -37.75
CA ILE A 1027 -12.22 14.39 -37.04
C ILE A 1027 -12.49 14.73 -35.57
N GLU A 1028 -13.74 15.08 -35.25
CA GLU A 1028 -14.24 15.21 -33.88
C GLU A 1028 -14.67 13.85 -33.30
N ASN A 1029 -14.61 13.72 -31.97
CA ASN A 1029 -14.91 12.47 -31.25
C ASN A 1029 -15.38 12.77 -29.81
N ASP A 1030 -16.60 13.28 -29.68
CA ASP A 1030 -17.22 13.65 -28.39
C ASP A 1030 -17.86 12.43 -27.67
N ILE A 1031 -17.75 11.23 -28.23
CA ILE A 1031 -18.42 10.03 -27.72
C ILE A 1031 -17.44 9.18 -26.89
N SER A 1032 -17.72 9.06 -25.59
CA SER A 1032 -16.85 8.32 -24.66
C SER A 1032 -16.65 6.86 -25.09
N GLY A 1033 -15.39 6.43 -25.14
CA GLY A 1033 -14.98 5.06 -25.50
C GLY A 1033 -15.00 4.75 -27.00
N VAL A 1034 -15.41 5.68 -27.87
CA VAL A 1034 -15.29 5.54 -29.32
C VAL A 1034 -13.86 5.84 -29.76
N VAL A 1035 -13.33 5.03 -30.68
CA VAL A 1035 -12.03 5.26 -31.33
C VAL A 1035 -12.29 5.41 -32.83
N TYR A 1036 -11.94 6.56 -33.41
CA TYR A 1036 -12.22 6.87 -34.81
C TYR A 1036 -10.92 7.02 -35.61
N GLU A 1037 -10.84 6.31 -36.73
CA GLU A 1037 -9.62 6.15 -37.53
C GLU A 1037 -9.90 6.41 -39.02
N VAL A 1038 -8.92 7.03 -39.71
CA VAL A 1038 -8.99 7.30 -41.15
C VAL A 1038 -7.72 6.82 -41.83
N ILE A 1039 -7.88 5.99 -42.87
CA ILE A 1039 -6.80 5.45 -43.69
C ILE A 1039 -7.13 5.76 -45.15
N ASP A 1040 -6.45 6.74 -45.75
CA ASP A 1040 -6.57 7.07 -47.18
C ASP A 1040 -8.04 7.19 -47.64
N GLY A 1041 -8.79 8.05 -46.95
CA GLY A 1041 -10.22 8.30 -47.18
C GLY A 1041 -11.19 7.20 -46.67
N ASN A 1042 -10.71 6.03 -46.27
CA ASN A 1042 -11.51 4.98 -45.63
C ASN A 1042 -11.67 5.30 -44.14
N LYS A 1043 -12.88 5.17 -43.58
CA LYS A 1043 -13.21 5.51 -42.19
C LYS A 1043 -13.50 4.26 -41.38
N PHE A 1044 -13.05 4.22 -40.13
CA PHE A 1044 -13.29 3.14 -39.17
C PHE A 1044 -13.66 3.73 -37.82
N ALA A 1045 -14.71 3.22 -37.18
CA ALA A 1045 -15.13 3.63 -35.84
C ALA A 1045 -15.32 2.40 -34.94
N TYR A 1046 -14.58 2.35 -33.84
CA TYR A 1046 -14.81 1.41 -32.75
C TYR A 1046 -15.94 1.90 -31.85
N LEU A 1047 -16.94 1.07 -31.61
CA LEU A 1047 -18.15 1.39 -30.87
C LEU A 1047 -18.34 0.36 -29.73
N PRO A 1048 -18.13 0.73 -28.45
CA PRO A 1048 -18.38 -0.16 -27.31
C PRO A 1048 -19.84 -0.64 -27.21
N VAL A 1049 -20.07 -1.82 -26.64
CA VAL A 1049 -21.43 -2.27 -26.31
C VAL A 1049 -22.05 -1.45 -25.17
N GLY A 1050 -23.38 -1.38 -25.13
CA GLY A 1050 -24.15 -0.73 -24.06
C GLY A 1050 -24.71 0.65 -24.40
N THR A 1051 -24.26 1.25 -25.51
CA THR A 1051 -24.82 2.48 -26.10
C THR A 1051 -25.55 2.16 -27.40
N ASP A 1052 -26.70 2.79 -27.63
CA ASP A 1052 -27.38 2.78 -28.93
C ASP A 1052 -26.84 3.92 -29.80
N TYR A 1053 -26.40 3.60 -31.02
CA TYR A 1053 -25.80 4.53 -31.97
C TYR A 1053 -26.68 4.73 -33.20
N THR A 1054 -26.72 5.95 -33.73
CA THR A 1054 -27.16 6.22 -35.11
C THR A 1054 -25.93 6.38 -35.99
N VAL A 1055 -25.75 5.51 -36.98
CA VAL A 1055 -24.67 5.60 -37.97
C VAL A 1055 -25.21 6.25 -39.24
N LYS A 1056 -24.51 7.26 -39.75
CA LYS A 1056 -24.82 7.93 -41.01
C LYS A 1056 -23.59 8.02 -41.91
N GLY A 1057 -23.80 8.30 -43.19
CA GLY A 1057 -22.71 8.65 -44.10
C GLY A 1057 -23.12 9.63 -45.18
N SER A 1058 -22.21 10.55 -45.50
CA SER A 1058 -22.38 11.59 -46.50
C SER A 1058 -21.55 11.28 -47.74
N ALA A 1059 -22.15 11.22 -48.93
CA ALA A 1059 -21.41 10.99 -50.17
C ALA A 1059 -20.43 12.14 -50.47
N THR A 1060 -19.15 11.83 -50.65
CA THR A 1060 -18.11 12.80 -51.03
C THR A 1060 -17.82 12.77 -52.54
N SER A 1061 -18.28 11.73 -53.24
CA SER A 1061 -18.30 11.67 -54.70
C SER A 1061 -19.39 10.73 -55.24
N GLU A 1062 -19.60 10.77 -56.55
CA GLU A 1062 -20.44 9.79 -57.25
C GLU A 1062 -19.68 8.48 -57.43
N GLY A 1063 -20.35 7.33 -57.23
CA GLY A 1063 -19.72 6.03 -57.31
C GLY A 1063 -20.51 4.95 -56.58
N SER A 1064 -19.80 4.12 -55.80
CA SER A 1064 -20.37 3.18 -54.85
C SER A 1064 -19.44 3.00 -53.65
N PHE A 1065 -19.97 2.56 -52.51
CA PHE A 1065 -19.19 2.26 -51.31
C PHE A 1065 -19.50 0.87 -50.74
N ASP A 1066 -18.51 0.32 -50.03
CA ASP A 1066 -18.70 -0.82 -49.13
C ASP A 1066 -18.87 -0.29 -47.69
N ALA A 1067 -19.78 -0.92 -46.94
CA ALA A 1067 -19.92 -0.75 -45.50
C ALA A 1067 -19.72 -2.09 -44.80
N ARG A 1068 -18.95 -2.11 -43.71
CA ARG A 1068 -18.69 -3.31 -42.90
C ARG A 1068 -18.99 -3.05 -41.44
N ILE A 1069 -19.44 -4.09 -40.75
CA ILE A 1069 -19.63 -4.09 -39.30
C ILE A 1069 -19.00 -5.38 -38.77
N GLN A 1070 -17.92 -5.24 -38.00
CA GLN A 1070 -17.22 -6.34 -37.35
C GLN A 1070 -17.64 -6.41 -35.89
N GLU A 1071 -18.06 -7.58 -35.39
CA GLU A 1071 -18.39 -7.76 -33.97
C GLU A 1071 -17.16 -8.24 -33.21
N VAL A 1072 -16.78 -7.49 -32.17
CA VAL A 1072 -15.64 -7.76 -31.29
C VAL A 1072 -16.17 -8.36 -29.98
N VAL A 1073 -15.69 -9.55 -29.65
CA VAL A 1073 -16.05 -10.31 -28.44
C VAL A 1073 -14.78 -10.89 -27.83
N ASP A 1074 -14.59 -10.74 -26.52
CA ASP A 1074 -13.34 -11.15 -25.81
C ASP A 1074 -12.07 -10.52 -26.44
N GLY A 1075 -12.21 -9.39 -27.13
CA GLY A 1075 -11.15 -8.68 -27.85
C GLY A 1075 -10.78 -9.21 -29.24
N GLU A 1076 -11.48 -10.22 -29.76
CA GLU A 1076 -11.30 -10.75 -31.12
C GLU A 1076 -12.53 -10.52 -32.01
N VAL A 1077 -12.34 -10.41 -33.32
CA VAL A 1077 -13.48 -10.25 -34.26
C VAL A 1077 -14.15 -11.60 -34.48
N ALA A 1078 -15.35 -11.76 -33.93
CA ALA A 1078 -16.17 -12.97 -34.04
C ALA A 1078 -16.91 -13.07 -35.38
N THR A 1079 -17.49 -11.96 -35.86
CA THR A 1079 -18.22 -11.90 -37.15
C THR A 1079 -17.83 -10.65 -37.94
N THR A 1080 -17.93 -10.71 -39.27
CA THR A 1080 -17.92 -9.50 -40.11
C THR A 1080 -19.12 -9.54 -41.06
N THR A 1081 -19.99 -8.54 -40.96
CA THR A 1081 -21.13 -8.32 -41.86
C THR A 1081 -20.76 -7.28 -42.91
N ILE A 1082 -21.09 -7.53 -44.18
CA ILE A 1082 -20.74 -6.69 -45.33
C ILE A 1082 -22.00 -6.26 -46.08
N PHE A 1083 -22.07 -4.98 -46.41
CA PHE A 1083 -22.93 -4.41 -47.44
C PHE A 1083 -22.00 -3.88 -48.54
N ALA A 1084 -22.03 -4.49 -49.73
CA ALA A 1084 -21.08 -4.20 -50.80
C ALA A 1084 -21.74 -3.47 -51.98
N ASP A 1085 -20.94 -2.70 -52.72
CA ASP A 1085 -21.33 -2.01 -53.96
C ASP A 1085 -22.58 -1.11 -53.83
N ILE A 1086 -22.77 -0.45 -52.67
CA ILE A 1086 -23.92 0.43 -52.42
C ILE A 1086 -23.76 1.71 -53.27
N PRO A 1087 -24.69 2.08 -54.17
CA PRO A 1087 -24.51 3.20 -55.09
C PRO A 1087 -24.64 4.57 -54.41
N LEU A 1088 -23.85 5.54 -54.88
CA LEU A 1088 -23.81 6.92 -54.41
C LEU A 1088 -24.00 7.92 -55.56
N SER A 1089 -24.94 8.85 -55.37
CA SER A 1089 -24.95 10.15 -56.04
C SER A 1089 -24.18 11.18 -55.21
N SER A 1090 -23.86 12.33 -55.80
CA SER A 1090 -23.28 13.50 -55.10
C SER A 1090 -24.20 14.14 -54.04
N THR A 1091 -25.38 13.57 -53.79
CA THR A 1091 -26.32 13.98 -52.74
C THR A 1091 -26.72 12.84 -51.79
N THR A 1092 -26.21 11.62 -51.96
CA THR A 1092 -26.65 10.47 -51.15
C THR A 1092 -26.27 10.61 -49.67
N GLN A 1093 -27.25 10.34 -48.81
CA GLN A 1093 -27.13 10.18 -47.37
C GLN A 1093 -27.51 8.74 -46.99
N ALA A 1094 -26.59 8.03 -46.36
CA ALA A 1094 -26.83 6.69 -45.81
C ALA A 1094 -27.17 6.76 -44.31
N GLN A 1095 -28.06 5.90 -43.81
CA GLN A 1095 -28.29 5.71 -42.37
C GLN A 1095 -28.61 4.25 -42.00
N PHE A 1096 -28.14 3.84 -40.81
CA PHE A 1096 -28.72 2.74 -40.05
C PHE A 1096 -28.55 2.97 -38.54
N ASP A 1097 -29.38 2.31 -37.74
CA ASP A 1097 -29.27 2.35 -36.28
C ASP A 1097 -28.54 1.08 -35.79
N LEU A 1098 -27.61 1.23 -34.86
CA LEU A 1098 -26.79 0.15 -34.31
C LEU A 1098 -27.00 0.08 -32.79
N ASN A 1099 -27.82 -0.88 -32.38
CA ASN A 1099 -28.23 -1.12 -30.99
C ASN A 1099 -27.69 -2.49 -30.53
N SER A 1100 -28.41 -3.24 -29.70
CA SER A 1100 -28.04 -4.63 -29.39
C SER A 1100 -27.85 -5.54 -30.61
N ASN A 1101 -28.50 -5.26 -31.75
CA ASN A 1101 -28.44 -6.09 -32.97
C ASN A 1101 -27.65 -5.42 -34.11
N ILE A 1102 -27.08 -6.24 -34.99
CA ILE A 1102 -26.57 -5.83 -36.31
C ILE A 1102 -27.75 -5.44 -37.22
N PRO A 1103 -27.69 -4.32 -37.98
CA PRO A 1103 -28.72 -3.95 -38.94
C PRO A 1103 -28.86 -4.98 -40.06
N SER A 1104 -30.09 -5.25 -40.50
CA SER A 1104 -30.37 -6.12 -41.65
C SER A 1104 -30.32 -5.39 -43.00
N GLN A 1105 -30.40 -4.06 -42.98
CA GLN A 1105 -30.32 -3.19 -44.15
C GLN A 1105 -29.82 -1.79 -43.79
N ILE A 1106 -29.18 -1.12 -44.75
CA ILE A 1106 -28.84 0.31 -44.73
C ILE A 1106 -29.89 1.06 -45.56
N TYR A 1107 -30.34 2.23 -45.10
CA TYR A 1107 -31.28 3.09 -45.83
C TYR A 1107 -30.53 4.21 -46.55
N LEU A 1108 -30.96 4.58 -47.77
CA LEU A 1108 -30.44 5.73 -48.50
C LEU A 1108 -31.55 6.77 -48.76
N ASP A 1109 -31.25 8.02 -48.45
CA ASP A 1109 -31.89 9.22 -49.01
C ASP A 1109 -30.98 9.70 -50.15
N SER A 1110 -31.51 9.67 -51.37
CA SER A 1110 -30.77 9.93 -52.61
C SER A 1110 -30.79 11.42 -53.00
N GLY A 1111 -31.79 12.16 -52.52
CA GLY A 1111 -32.03 13.57 -52.83
C GLY A 1111 -31.52 14.56 -51.77
N ASN A 1112 -31.20 14.08 -50.57
CA ASN A 1112 -30.97 14.86 -49.35
C ASN A 1112 -32.19 15.76 -49.02
N ASP A 1113 -33.39 15.18 -49.05
CA ASP A 1113 -34.65 15.86 -48.72
C ASP A 1113 -35.29 15.41 -47.39
N GLY A 1114 -34.70 14.40 -46.74
CA GLY A 1114 -35.15 13.78 -45.50
C GLY A 1114 -36.01 12.53 -45.70
N VAL A 1115 -36.17 12.04 -46.93
CA VAL A 1115 -36.96 10.84 -47.24
C VAL A 1115 -36.06 9.75 -47.82
N PHE A 1116 -35.84 8.68 -47.06
CA PHE A 1116 -35.15 7.49 -47.53
C PHE A 1116 -35.98 6.76 -48.60
N GLU A 1117 -35.58 6.81 -49.87
CA GLU A 1117 -36.34 6.19 -50.97
C GLU A 1117 -35.92 4.74 -51.29
N SER A 1118 -34.79 4.28 -50.74
CA SER A 1118 -34.29 2.91 -50.96
C SER A 1118 -33.57 2.32 -49.75
N SER A 1119 -33.40 0.99 -49.74
CA SER A 1119 -32.58 0.27 -48.75
C SER A 1119 -31.83 -0.91 -49.36
N TYR A 1120 -30.68 -1.23 -48.78
CA TYR A 1120 -29.74 -2.26 -49.23
C TYR A 1120 -29.51 -3.26 -48.11
N VAL A 1121 -29.87 -4.52 -48.35
CA VAL A 1121 -29.72 -5.62 -47.38
C VAL A 1121 -28.28 -6.12 -47.31
N VAL A 1122 -27.95 -6.82 -46.22
CA VAL A 1122 -26.65 -7.51 -46.04
C VAL A 1122 -26.30 -8.34 -47.28
N SER A 1123 -25.11 -8.11 -47.83
CA SER A 1123 -24.58 -8.84 -48.99
C SER A 1123 -23.99 -10.19 -48.57
N THR A 1124 -23.27 -10.23 -47.44
CA THR A 1124 -22.79 -11.46 -46.81
C THR A 1124 -22.42 -11.22 -45.34
N THR A 1125 -22.41 -12.28 -44.54
CA THR A 1125 -21.82 -12.29 -43.19
C THR A 1125 -20.83 -13.43 -43.10
N THR A 1126 -19.60 -13.14 -42.69
CA THR A 1126 -18.51 -14.09 -42.51
C THR A 1126 -18.19 -14.28 -41.03
N GLN A 1127 -17.59 -15.42 -40.69
CA GLN A 1127 -16.99 -15.64 -39.38
C GLN A 1127 -15.56 -15.08 -39.38
N GLY A 1128 -15.14 -14.47 -38.28
CA GLY A 1128 -13.80 -13.92 -38.13
C GLY A 1128 -13.58 -12.54 -38.77
N PHE A 1129 -12.34 -12.08 -38.65
CA PHE A 1129 -11.79 -10.89 -39.30
C PHE A 1129 -11.61 -11.08 -40.82
N LEU A 1130 -11.75 -10.01 -41.61
CA LEU A 1130 -11.54 -10.03 -43.06
C LEU A 1130 -10.17 -9.48 -43.48
N GLU A 1131 -9.32 -10.40 -43.93
CA GLU A 1131 -8.05 -10.13 -44.63
C GLU A 1131 -8.23 -10.06 -46.16
N SER A 1132 -9.45 -9.78 -46.66
CA SER A 1132 -9.77 -9.70 -48.10
C SER A 1132 -10.93 -8.74 -48.35
N THR A 1133 -11.16 -8.34 -49.61
CA THR A 1133 -12.23 -7.39 -49.98
C THR A 1133 -13.65 -7.88 -49.62
N GLY A 1134 -13.85 -9.21 -49.53
CA GLY A 1134 -15.16 -9.82 -49.28
C GLY A 1134 -16.12 -9.83 -50.48
N LYS A 1135 -15.75 -9.23 -51.62
CA LYS A 1135 -16.55 -9.16 -52.84
C LYS A 1135 -16.70 -10.55 -53.49
N ILE A 1136 -17.93 -11.05 -53.59
CA ILE A 1136 -18.24 -12.36 -54.20
C ILE A 1136 -18.48 -12.18 -55.70
N SER A 1137 -17.67 -12.83 -56.55
CA SER A 1137 -17.83 -12.76 -58.01
C SER A 1137 -19.13 -13.44 -58.48
N VAL A 1138 -20.13 -12.65 -58.86
CA VAL A 1138 -21.42 -13.16 -59.35
C VAL A 1138 -21.29 -13.72 -60.77
N ILE A 1139 -21.21 -15.05 -60.89
CA ILE A 1139 -21.30 -15.75 -62.18
C ILE A 1139 -22.78 -15.81 -62.61
N VAL A 1140 -23.17 -14.96 -63.55
CA VAL A 1140 -24.53 -14.95 -64.12
C VAL A 1140 -24.66 -16.02 -65.21
N GLU A 1141 -25.05 -17.24 -64.82
CA GLU A 1141 -25.53 -18.24 -65.78
C GLU A 1141 -26.85 -17.78 -66.42
N THR A 1142 -26.85 -17.59 -67.74
CA THR A 1142 -28.03 -17.11 -68.50
C THR A 1142 -28.93 -18.27 -68.94
N ALA A 1143 -29.89 -18.64 -68.09
CA ALA A 1143 -30.94 -19.60 -68.43
C ALA A 1143 -32.02 -18.98 -69.34
N VAL A 1144 -32.37 -19.67 -70.42
CA VAL A 1144 -33.28 -19.18 -71.48
C VAL A 1144 -34.71 -19.69 -71.27
N THR A 1145 -35.71 -18.83 -71.48
CA THR A 1145 -37.04 -19.22 -71.97
C THR A 1145 -37.43 -18.42 -73.21
N GLU A 1146 -38.16 -19.04 -74.13
CA GLU A 1146 -38.40 -18.52 -75.49
C GLU A 1146 -39.59 -17.55 -75.59
N THR A 1147 -39.56 -16.67 -76.60
CA THR A 1147 -40.71 -16.50 -77.53
C THR A 1147 -40.29 -15.88 -78.86
N SER A 1148 -41.04 -16.23 -79.92
CA SER A 1148 -41.04 -15.71 -81.32
C SER A 1148 -40.43 -14.30 -81.54
N ASP A 1149 -39.64 -14.02 -82.59
CA ASP A 1149 -39.96 -14.32 -84.01
C ASP A 1149 -38.74 -14.36 -84.99
N ARG A 1150 -39.02 -14.44 -86.30
CA ARG A 1150 -38.07 -14.64 -87.44
C ARG A 1150 -37.14 -13.43 -87.71
N ALA A 1151 -35.90 -13.55 -88.20
CA ALA A 1151 -35.50 -14.20 -89.46
C ALA A 1151 -33.96 -14.25 -89.70
N ASN A 1152 -33.51 -15.12 -90.63
CA ASN A 1152 -32.21 -15.22 -91.35
C ASN A 1152 -31.14 -14.12 -91.12
N SER A 1153 -29.84 -14.44 -90.99
CA SER A 1153 -29.06 -15.30 -91.90
C SER A 1153 -27.72 -15.85 -91.34
N LYS A 1154 -27.02 -16.65 -92.15
CA LYS A 1154 -25.78 -17.45 -91.89
C LYS A 1154 -24.60 -16.90 -92.75
N PRO A 1155 -23.33 -17.37 -92.64
CA PRO A 1155 -22.66 -18.24 -91.64
C PRO A 1155 -21.17 -17.88 -91.30
N ALA A 1156 -20.48 -18.75 -90.52
CA ALA A 1156 -19.08 -19.22 -90.72
C ALA A 1156 -17.87 -18.32 -90.29
N VAL A 1157 -16.68 -18.81 -89.86
CA VAL A 1157 -16.14 -20.19 -89.58
C VAL A 1157 -14.79 -20.13 -88.81
N GLN A 1158 -14.53 -21.06 -87.86
CA GLN A 1158 -13.25 -21.74 -87.43
C GLN A 1158 -11.93 -20.93 -87.15
N SER A 1159 -10.90 -21.42 -86.43
CA SER A 1159 -10.69 -22.47 -85.38
C SER A 1159 -9.20 -22.55 -84.94
N ARG A 1160 -8.89 -23.32 -83.88
CA ARG A 1160 -7.55 -23.84 -83.42
C ARG A 1160 -6.67 -22.88 -82.59
N GLU A 1161 -6.08 -23.28 -81.45
CA GLU A 1161 -5.20 -24.44 -81.08
C GLU A 1161 -3.79 -24.34 -81.70
N GLN A 1162 -2.67 -24.41 -80.95
CA GLN A 1162 -2.23 -25.55 -80.13
C GLN A 1162 -1.09 -25.20 -79.10
N GLU A 1163 -0.60 -26.19 -78.34
CA GLU A 1163 0.33 -26.09 -77.18
C GLU A 1163 1.83 -26.28 -77.53
N ALA A 1164 2.77 -26.02 -76.59
CA ALA A 1164 3.70 -27.04 -76.00
C ALA A 1164 5.03 -26.52 -75.34
N THR A 1165 5.12 -26.62 -74.00
CA THR A 1165 6.24 -27.12 -73.14
C THR A 1165 7.77 -26.94 -73.43
N SER A 1166 8.53 -26.66 -72.34
CA SER A 1166 9.70 -27.44 -71.79
C SER A 1166 11.10 -26.78 -71.58
N SER A 1167 11.46 -26.60 -70.29
CA SER A 1167 12.69 -27.04 -69.55
C SER A 1167 14.15 -26.60 -69.90
N PRO A 1168 15.14 -26.73 -68.94
CA PRO A 1168 16.25 -25.77 -68.78
C PRO A 1168 17.70 -26.35 -68.74
N GLU A 1169 18.72 -25.50 -68.50
CA GLU A 1169 20.12 -25.89 -68.19
C GLU A 1169 20.88 -24.88 -67.26
N VAL A 1170 22.14 -25.15 -66.85
CA VAL A 1170 22.72 -24.71 -65.53
C VAL A 1170 24.28 -24.46 -65.52
N LEU A 1171 24.79 -23.71 -64.51
CA LEU A 1171 26.21 -23.51 -64.00
C LEU A 1171 27.17 -22.48 -64.68
N GLY A 1172 28.10 -21.82 -63.91
CA GLY A 1172 29.06 -20.82 -64.49
C GLY A 1172 30.21 -20.08 -63.72
N VAL A 1173 30.37 -20.14 -62.38
CA VAL A 1173 31.59 -19.84 -61.53
C VAL A 1173 32.76 -18.85 -61.93
N ALA A 1174 33.02 -17.83 -61.06
CA ALA A 1174 34.33 -17.20 -60.61
C ALA A 1174 35.12 -16.00 -61.28
N THR A 1175 35.21 -14.89 -60.51
CA THR A 1175 36.36 -14.00 -60.11
C THR A 1175 37.48 -13.47 -61.06
N THR A 1176 37.76 -12.13 -61.04
CA THR A 1176 39.00 -11.46 -60.47
C THR A 1176 39.12 -9.93 -60.73
N THR A 1177 39.99 -9.23 -59.96
CA THR A 1177 40.26 -7.75 -59.85
C THR A 1177 41.60 -7.35 -60.57
N PRO A 1178 42.42 -6.25 -60.37
CA PRO A 1178 42.52 -5.17 -59.32
C PRO A 1178 43.01 -3.73 -59.77
N ILE A 1179 43.58 -2.93 -58.82
CA ILE A 1179 44.44 -1.69 -58.88
C ILE A 1179 43.85 -0.31 -59.30
N ILE A 1180 44.30 0.90 -58.86
CA ILE A 1180 45.56 1.41 -58.19
C ILE A 1180 45.27 2.39 -56.98
N GLU A 1181 46.23 2.54 -56.06
CA GLU A 1181 46.25 3.39 -54.82
C GLU A 1181 46.71 4.87 -54.99
N THR A 1182 46.54 5.72 -53.95
CA THR A 1182 47.66 6.43 -53.23
C THR A 1182 47.22 7.21 -51.98
N ALA A 1183 48.11 7.35 -50.98
CA ALA A 1183 47.97 8.14 -49.72
C ALA A 1183 49.05 9.28 -49.72
N PRO A 1184 49.50 9.99 -48.62
CA PRO A 1184 49.31 9.82 -47.15
C PRO A 1184 49.04 11.14 -46.31
N VAL A 1185 48.37 11.17 -45.13
CA VAL A 1185 48.75 10.94 -43.69
C VAL A 1185 49.27 12.16 -42.84
N ALA A 1186 48.55 12.43 -41.73
CA ALA A 1186 48.95 12.92 -40.36
C ALA A 1186 49.21 14.40 -39.94
N ALA A 1187 48.93 14.63 -38.63
CA ALA A 1187 49.68 15.42 -37.61
C ALA A 1187 49.14 16.78 -37.06
N VAL A 1188 48.25 16.67 -36.06
CA VAL A 1188 48.15 17.40 -34.76
C VAL A 1188 49.27 18.38 -34.34
N SER A 1189 48.93 19.60 -33.84
CA SER A 1189 49.33 20.11 -32.48
C SER A 1189 48.98 21.58 -32.12
N GLN A 1190 48.37 21.77 -30.93
CA GLN A 1190 48.59 22.80 -29.88
C GLN A 1190 48.27 24.33 -30.02
N LEU A 1191 47.87 24.86 -28.84
CA LEU A 1191 47.66 26.25 -28.30
C LEU A 1191 48.97 27.11 -28.30
N PRO A 1192 49.07 28.44 -27.90
CA PRO A 1192 48.35 29.10 -26.76
C PRO A 1192 48.24 30.68 -26.64
N LEU A 1193 47.72 31.17 -25.48
CA LEU A 1193 47.95 32.49 -24.78
C LEU A 1193 47.46 33.83 -25.44
N SER A 1194 47.22 35.00 -24.78
CA SER A 1194 47.23 35.47 -23.34
C SER A 1194 46.67 36.92 -23.15
N GLY A 1195 46.29 37.33 -21.92
CA GLY A 1195 46.09 38.73 -21.42
C GLY A 1195 44.61 39.15 -21.23
N GLU A 1196 44.08 39.67 -20.10
CA GLU A 1196 44.45 40.81 -19.19
C GLU A 1196 44.13 42.21 -19.80
N GLU A 1197 43.59 43.23 -19.11
CA GLU A 1197 43.61 43.61 -17.67
C GLU A 1197 42.23 44.07 -17.06
N GLU A 1198 42.27 44.49 -15.79
CA GLU A 1198 41.20 44.87 -14.84
C GLU A 1198 40.48 46.22 -15.08
N ASN A 1199 39.30 46.45 -14.46
CA ASN A 1199 39.20 47.34 -13.27
C ASN A 1199 37.83 47.43 -12.54
N VAL A 1200 37.93 47.62 -11.23
CA VAL A 1200 36.94 47.94 -10.16
C VAL A 1200 36.20 49.30 -10.44
N ILE A 1201 35.06 49.73 -9.86
CA ILE A 1201 34.23 49.47 -8.64
C ILE A 1201 32.73 49.72 -9.00
N GLU A 1202 31.66 49.66 -8.17
CA GLU A 1202 31.43 49.65 -6.71
C GLU A 1202 30.10 48.89 -6.33
N LYS A 1203 29.62 48.99 -5.08
CA LYS A 1203 28.33 48.44 -4.57
C LYS A 1203 27.45 49.59 -4.02
N PRO A 1204 26.13 49.60 -4.24
CA PRO A 1204 25.24 49.76 -3.06
C PRO A 1204 23.86 49.06 -3.12
N ALA A 1205 23.37 48.77 -1.91
CA ALA A 1205 21.97 48.76 -1.43
C ALA A 1205 20.79 48.21 -2.27
N THR A 1206 20.12 47.24 -1.66
CA THR A 1206 18.73 46.78 -1.84
C THR A 1206 17.64 47.88 -1.87
N GLU A 1207 16.61 47.70 -2.72
CA GLU A 1207 15.27 48.31 -2.52
C GLU A 1207 14.11 47.38 -2.97
N ASN A 1208 12.89 47.70 -2.51
CA ASN A 1208 11.69 46.85 -2.51
C ASN A 1208 11.12 46.47 -3.89
N THR A 1209 10.83 45.17 -4.09
CA THR A 1209 10.10 44.63 -5.26
C THR A 1209 8.58 44.93 -5.26
N ALA A 1210 7.99 45.30 -4.13
CA ALA A 1210 6.53 45.44 -3.95
C ALA A 1210 5.84 46.50 -4.85
N THR A 1211 6.60 47.47 -5.39
CA THR A 1211 6.03 48.59 -6.16
C THR A 1211 5.81 48.25 -7.64
N VAL A 1212 6.59 47.32 -8.22
CA VAL A 1212 6.59 47.04 -9.68
C VAL A 1212 5.28 46.38 -10.14
N TYR A 1213 4.78 45.42 -9.36
CA TYR A 1213 3.58 44.61 -9.65
C TYR A 1213 2.31 45.45 -9.86
N LYS A 1214 2.24 46.65 -9.28
CA LYS A 1214 1.07 47.54 -9.38
C LYS A 1214 1.00 48.34 -10.69
N SER A 1215 2.03 48.24 -11.55
CA SER A 1215 2.11 48.97 -12.83
C SER A 1215 1.78 48.10 -14.06
N LEU A 1216 2.08 46.79 -14.03
CA LEU A 1216 1.76 45.87 -15.13
C LEU A 1216 0.24 45.63 -15.25
N THR A 1217 -0.43 45.44 -14.11
CA THR A 1217 -1.87 45.11 -14.03
C THR A 1217 -2.78 46.17 -14.66
N GLN A 1218 -2.37 47.45 -14.69
CA GLN A 1218 -3.12 48.50 -15.41
C GLN A 1218 -2.90 48.52 -16.93
N LYS A 1219 -1.81 47.93 -17.45
CA LYS A 1219 -1.54 47.89 -18.90
C LYS A 1219 -2.26 46.74 -19.61
N VAL A 1220 -2.31 45.55 -19.00
CA VAL A 1220 -2.91 44.34 -19.61
C VAL A 1220 -4.40 44.55 -19.92
N GLY A 1221 -5.17 45.11 -18.98
CA GLY A 1221 -6.61 45.39 -19.17
C GLY A 1221 -6.95 46.39 -20.29
N GLY A 1222 -5.96 47.14 -20.78
CA GLY A 1222 -6.12 48.05 -21.93
C GLY A 1222 -6.04 47.36 -23.29
N VAL A 1223 -5.43 46.16 -23.37
CA VAL A 1223 -5.25 45.40 -24.62
C VAL A 1223 -6.51 44.60 -24.94
N PHE A 1224 -7.01 43.82 -23.98
CA PHE A 1224 -8.22 43.00 -24.15
C PHE A 1224 -9.45 43.79 -24.63
N LYS A 1225 -9.67 45.02 -24.12
CA LYS A 1225 -10.77 45.87 -24.57
C LYS A 1225 -10.65 46.34 -26.03
N LYS A 1226 -9.44 46.44 -26.58
CA LYS A 1226 -9.23 46.75 -28.01
C LYS A 1226 -9.47 45.52 -28.89
N LEU A 1227 -8.99 44.35 -28.47
CA LEU A 1227 -9.22 43.09 -29.18
C LEU A 1227 -10.72 42.77 -29.28
N TRP A 1228 -11.45 42.86 -28.16
CA TRP A 1228 -12.91 42.63 -28.15
C TRP A 1228 -13.68 43.65 -29.00
N SER A 1229 -13.23 44.91 -29.06
CA SER A 1229 -13.83 45.93 -29.93
C SER A 1229 -13.48 45.76 -31.41
N TRP A 1230 -12.47 44.96 -31.75
CA TRP A 1230 -12.09 44.67 -33.13
C TRP A 1230 -12.88 43.48 -33.69
N ILE A 1231 -12.99 42.39 -32.91
CA ILE A 1231 -13.84 41.22 -33.23
C ILE A 1231 -15.27 41.67 -33.51
N LYS A 1232 -15.84 42.52 -32.64
CA LYS A 1232 -17.21 43.05 -32.75
C LYS A 1232 -17.45 44.09 -33.86
N SER A 1233 -16.56 44.14 -34.84
CA SER A 1233 -16.67 44.95 -36.07
C SER A 1233 -16.42 44.15 -37.36
N ARG A 1234 -16.25 42.83 -37.24
CA ARG A 1234 -16.14 41.87 -38.36
C ARG A 1234 -17.12 40.68 -38.25
N LEU A 1235 -17.83 40.59 -37.13
CA LEU A 1235 -19.17 40.01 -37.01
C LEU A 1235 -20.20 41.14 -37.12
#